data_AF-A0AAD7WMV2-F1
#
_entry.id   AF-A0AAD7WMV2-F1
#
_cell.length_a   1.000
_cell.length_b   1.000
_cell.length_c   1.000
_cell.angle_alpha   90.00
_cell.angle_beta   90.00
_cell.angle_gamma   90.00
#
_symmetry.space_group_name_H-M   'P 1'
#
loop_
_entity.id
_entity.type
_entity.pdbx_description
1 polymer ?
#
loop_
_entity_poly.entity_id
_entity_poly.type
_entity_poly.pdbx_seq_one_letter_code
_entity_poly.pdbx_strand_id
1 'polypeptide(L)'
;MAGSTTKTVHDIFQSMEYGPASSSTATAQCWLEHHSRSPGLFVDGTFVCPSDRQLSTVNDASGQRLWSTVCATDEDVSLVASSSLSGFKVWSGLSCHQRAKVFQRFGSGLQRCSQCLAELCEMVQSPSSVSALVRLAQYYTGWAQLRDTLIPDWTPQGVVAVVVSDDCPLYSLLLKVLPALAVGNAVIVIPGSGTALPALLTASILGEAGLPAGAMNIITGKDLSLGIKVAQNPNINHVTFTGNKKEGEMLSREIAGWGVPVSLSLSANAICPFIIFESADIDSAVDSVIEAAFKKKKECQWVLCVQESVWDNVVARLKVRMAGMKCLPLLIESDRHIVDAAVQEAQQQGATVILPCPPPSSLSLYPPTVLCGVAPSCPCVVSPPPGPLLPTLSFRTAAEGLTIGNHSPHGHAASVWTEDLTLALECAKSLSMGAVWVNSHSVFDPSLCLSGVKESGNCTDGGHEGLFQFLRPGLSPPLPRCSPLSVDYVKFGATASRPPVPGATESGNPAHTPRFYLQLVGGQQCKADSGSSASILAPGGSVLAYCPDGGRKDVRNAVELAIKSLSGWKKRSPVSRSQLLYTLAECLELKKQVMAMSLQAQTGILLEEAELEVDLSISRLFDWAAHCEKEAAGVQSLPQSGSALSLPEPLGVLGVVLPDRRPLLSLVSLLGAALAAGNAVVMVPSEKYPLPALEFIQVIQSSTIPVGVVSIITGSRDLLTQALANHNVIQAIWYWGSQEGCQYLQYTCCNPLKSLWLHCEVEGEEEGKRGGGGRDWALSHRPLLEEMWRQATHWKSVWIPTA
;
A
#
# COMPACT_ATOMS: atom_id res chain seq x y z
N MET A 1 -14.81 30.06 48.59
CA MET A 1 -15.32 29.25 49.71
C MET A 1 -16.80 28.97 49.46
N ALA A 2 -17.10 27.96 48.65
CA ALA A 2 -18.46 27.48 48.40
C ALA A 2 -18.40 25.95 48.41
N GLY A 3 -19.33 25.33 49.14
CA GLY A 3 -19.24 23.95 49.60
C GLY A 3 -19.21 22.92 48.47
N SER A 4 -18.14 22.13 48.42
CA SER A 4 -18.14 20.82 47.78
C SER A 4 -18.67 19.81 48.79
N THR A 5 -19.97 19.52 48.74
CA THR A 5 -20.53 18.34 49.41
C THR A 5 -20.10 17.12 48.59
N THR A 6 -19.02 16.48 49.00
CA THR A 6 -18.65 15.15 48.48
C THR A 6 -19.76 14.17 48.83
N LYS A 7 -20.53 13.75 47.82
CA LYS A 7 -21.55 12.70 47.93
C LYS A 7 -20.91 11.43 48.48
N THR A 8 -21.58 10.74 49.39
CA THR A 8 -21.06 9.48 49.94
C THR A 8 -21.20 8.36 48.90
N VAL A 9 -20.43 7.28 49.03
CA VAL A 9 -20.52 6.10 48.13
C VAL A 9 -21.94 5.54 48.09
N HIS A 10 -22.69 5.64 49.19
CA HIS A 10 -24.10 5.22 49.27
C HIS A 10 -25.01 6.07 48.37
N ASP A 11 -24.81 7.39 48.35
CA ASP A 11 -25.60 8.33 47.53
C ASP A 11 -25.36 8.12 46.03
N ILE A 12 -24.11 7.81 45.65
CA ILE A 12 -23.71 7.51 44.26
C ILE A 12 -24.31 6.18 43.80
N PHE A 13 -24.33 5.17 44.68
CA PHE A 13 -24.96 3.87 44.39
C PHE A 13 -26.49 3.97 44.25
N GLN A 14 -27.14 4.88 44.98
CA GLN A 14 -28.58 5.09 44.87
C GLN A 14 -28.98 5.95 43.66
N SER A 15 -28.20 6.98 43.33
CA SER A 15 -28.51 7.85 42.21
C SER A 15 -28.20 7.21 40.85
N MET A 16 -27.31 6.20 40.82
CA MET A 16 -26.74 5.62 39.60
C MET A 16 -26.19 6.71 38.65
N GLU A 17 -25.86 7.89 39.18
CA GLU A 17 -25.22 8.96 38.43
C GLU A 17 -23.79 8.53 38.17
N TYR A 18 -23.45 8.33 36.89
CA TYR A 18 -22.06 8.26 36.48
C TYR A 18 -21.37 9.55 36.91
N GLY A 19 -20.47 9.47 37.89
CA GLY A 19 -19.50 10.54 38.13
C GLY A 19 -18.70 10.78 36.84
N PRO A 20 -18.22 12.01 36.58
CA PRO A 20 -17.30 12.22 35.48
C PRO A 20 -16.11 11.28 35.71
N ALA A 21 -15.87 10.36 34.78
CA ALA A 21 -14.62 9.62 34.76
C ALA A 21 -13.52 10.63 34.41
N SER A 22 -13.08 11.43 35.39
CA SER A 22 -11.89 12.22 35.23
C SER A 22 -10.73 11.23 35.27
N SER A 23 -10.28 10.77 34.11
CA SER A 23 -8.94 10.23 33.99
C SER A 23 -8.00 11.28 34.58
N SER A 24 -7.21 10.89 35.57
CA SER A 24 -6.16 11.78 36.07
C SER A 24 -5.24 12.09 34.90
N THR A 25 -4.83 13.34 34.70
CA THR A 25 -3.82 13.73 33.69
C THR A 25 -2.49 14.09 34.34
N ALA A 26 -2.33 13.73 35.62
CA ALA A 26 -1.23 14.19 36.47
C ALA A 26 0.15 13.68 36.00
N THR A 27 0.24 12.45 35.50
CA THR A 27 1.53 11.88 35.10
C THR A 27 1.99 12.46 33.77
N ALA A 28 1.07 12.68 32.84
CA ALA A 28 1.37 13.34 31.57
C ALA A 28 1.69 14.83 31.75
N GLN A 29 1.00 15.52 32.67
CA GLN A 29 1.34 16.89 33.04
C GLN A 29 2.74 16.97 33.68
N CYS A 30 3.09 16.06 34.57
CA CYS A 30 4.42 15.98 35.17
C CYS A 30 5.52 15.74 34.11
N TRP A 31 5.27 14.82 33.17
CA TRP A 31 6.19 14.57 32.07
C TRP A 31 6.36 15.81 31.17
N LEU A 32 5.27 16.53 30.88
CA LEU A 32 5.34 17.79 30.13
C LEU A 32 6.13 18.86 30.89
N GLU A 33 5.91 19.00 32.20
CA GLU A 33 6.64 19.96 33.04
C GLU A 33 8.13 19.66 33.12
N HIS A 34 8.52 18.39 33.18
CA HIS A 34 9.91 17.96 33.09
C HIS A 34 10.59 18.41 31.79
N HIS A 35 9.82 18.55 30.71
CA HIS A 35 10.27 19.03 29.41
C HIS A 35 9.87 20.49 29.15
N SER A 36 9.64 21.29 30.20
CA SER A 36 9.26 22.71 30.10
C SER A 36 8.02 22.98 29.24
N ARG A 37 7.10 22.00 29.13
CA ARG A 37 5.95 21.97 28.21
C ARG A 37 6.31 22.20 26.73
N SER A 38 7.58 21.99 26.38
CA SER A 38 8.13 22.14 25.04
C SER A 38 9.18 21.06 24.77
N PRO A 39 8.79 19.77 24.72
CA PRO A 39 9.75 18.71 24.43
C PRO A 39 10.48 18.98 23.10
N GLY A 40 11.80 18.80 23.15
CA GLY A 40 12.69 18.95 22.01
C GLY A 40 12.57 17.81 21.01
N LEU A 41 13.39 17.88 19.96
CA LEU A 41 13.60 16.80 19.01
C LEU A 41 14.27 15.63 19.73
N PHE A 42 14.02 14.38 19.32
CA PHE A 42 14.73 13.22 19.86
C PHE A 42 15.80 12.78 18.85
N VAL A 43 17.06 13.08 19.15
CA VAL A 43 18.20 12.84 18.26
C VAL A 43 19.32 12.16 19.03
N ASP A 44 19.90 11.10 18.44
CA ASP A 44 21.00 10.33 19.04
C ASP A 44 20.71 9.81 20.46
N GLY A 45 19.45 9.45 20.72
CA GLY A 45 19.02 8.92 22.02
C GLY A 45 18.77 9.99 23.09
N THR A 46 18.81 11.28 22.74
CA THR A 46 18.65 12.39 23.68
C THR A 46 17.66 13.44 23.16
N PHE A 47 17.06 14.21 24.08
CA PHE A 47 16.24 15.36 23.71
C PHE A 47 17.12 16.58 23.41
N VAL A 48 16.99 17.12 22.20
CA VAL A 48 17.70 18.31 21.73
C VAL A 48 16.69 19.45 21.57
N CYS A 49 16.92 20.56 22.27
CA CYS A 49 16.07 21.74 22.23
C CYS A 49 16.89 22.99 21.87
N PRO A 50 17.18 23.22 20.58
CA PRO A 50 17.94 24.39 20.16
C PRO A 50 17.10 25.66 20.38
N SER A 51 17.70 26.70 20.96
CA SER A 51 17.00 27.91 21.43
C SER A 51 16.50 28.83 20.31
N ASP A 52 16.99 28.65 19.10
CA ASP A 52 16.69 29.46 17.91
C ASP A 52 15.53 28.88 17.06
N ARG A 53 14.93 27.75 17.48
CA ARG A 53 13.89 27.04 16.72
C ARG A 53 12.50 27.59 17.01
N GLN A 54 11.64 27.56 15.98
CA GLN A 54 10.23 27.90 16.15
C GLN A 54 9.49 26.82 16.95
N LEU A 55 8.44 27.23 17.66
CA LEU A 55 7.55 26.32 18.36
C LEU A 55 6.21 26.19 17.63
N SER A 56 5.71 24.97 17.50
CA SER A 56 4.32 24.70 17.14
C SER A 56 3.53 24.54 18.45
N THR A 57 2.54 25.41 18.69
CA THR A 57 1.82 25.45 19.97
C THR A 57 0.40 24.93 19.81
N VAL A 58 0.00 24.02 20.69
CA VAL A 58 -1.37 23.55 20.80
C VAL A 58 -2.05 24.25 21.98
N ASN A 59 -3.17 24.90 21.69
CA ASN A 59 -3.98 25.62 22.67
C ASN A 59 -5.28 24.86 22.92
N ASP A 60 -5.89 25.06 24.09
CA ASP A 60 -7.24 24.61 24.35
C ASP A 60 -8.30 25.53 23.72
N ALA A 61 -9.58 25.17 23.86
CA ALA A 61 -10.71 25.95 23.36
C ALA A 61 -10.82 27.37 23.97
N SER A 62 -10.13 27.63 25.08
CA SER A 62 -10.06 28.95 25.72
C SER A 62 -8.85 29.79 25.27
N GLY A 63 -7.99 29.23 24.42
CA GLY A 63 -6.76 29.86 23.93
C GLY A 63 -5.56 29.70 24.86
N GLN A 64 -5.68 28.93 25.96
CA GLN A 64 -4.55 28.65 26.85
C GLN A 64 -3.63 27.59 26.24
N ARG A 65 -2.33 27.84 26.27
CA ARG A 65 -1.30 26.90 25.78
C ARG A 65 -1.28 25.63 26.62
N LEU A 66 -1.54 24.48 25.98
CA LEU A 66 -1.43 23.16 26.58
C LEU A 66 0.03 22.68 26.55
N TRP A 67 0.64 22.70 25.35
CA TRP A 67 2.02 22.28 25.10
C TRP A 67 2.52 22.83 23.77
N SER A 68 3.81 22.66 23.48
CA SER A 68 4.37 22.95 22.16
C SER A 68 5.41 21.92 21.74
N THR A 69 5.68 21.80 20.44
CA THR A 69 6.79 21.00 19.91
C THR A 69 7.78 21.89 19.16
N VAL A 70 9.06 21.53 19.24
CA VAL A 70 10.12 22.22 18.49
C VAL A 70 9.99 21.91 17.01
N CYS A 71 10.02 22.92 16.15
CA CYS A 71 9.98 22.74 14.71
C CYS A 71 11.40 22.60 14.18
N ALA A 72 11.69 21.44 13.59
CA ALA A 72 12.98 21.16 12.98
C ALA A 72 13.26 22.06 11.76
N THR A 73 14.53 22.42 11.56
CA THR A 73 15.03 23.14 10.38
C THR A 73 15.84 22.22 9.46
N ASP A 74 16.34 22.76 8.35
CA ASP A 74 17.14 22.00 7.37
C ASP A 74 18.47 21.50 7.96
N GLU A 75 19.02 22.21 8.95
CA GLU A 75 20.19 21.76 9.71
C GLU A 75 19.88 20.50 10.52
N ASP A 76 18.72 20.47 11.19
CA ASP A 76 18.30 19.33 12.00
C ASP A 76 18.01 18.11 11.11
N VAL A 77 17.41 18.32 9.93
CA VAL A 77 17.19 17.26 8.92
C VAL A 77 18.52 16.64 8.49
N SER A 78 19.53 17.46 8.21
CA SER A 78 20.85 17.00 7.79
C SER A 78 21.56 16.24 8.91
N LEU A 79 21.50 16.76 10.14
CA LEU A 79 22.04 16.11 11.34
C LEU A 79 21.40 14.74 11.54
N VAL A 80 20.07 14.67 11.54
CA VAL A 80 19.31 13.44 11.78
C VAL A 80 19.54 12.41 10.69
N ALA A 81 19.65 12.81 9.42
CA ALA A 81 20.00 11.90 8.35
C ALA A 81 21.40 11.28 8.54
N SER A 82 22.39 12.08 8.96
CA SER A 82 23.76 11.60 9.22
C SER A 82 23.85 10.70 10.47
N SER A 83 23.15 11.07 11.54
CA SER A 83 22.97 10.27 12.75
C SER A 83 22.33 8.94 12.42
N SER A 84 21.25 8.93 11.63
CA SER A 84 20.53 7.71 11.27
C SER A 84 21.35 6.76 10.43
N LEU A 85 22.21 7.27 9.54
CA LEU A 85 23.15 6.45 8.79
C LEU A 85 24.18 5.77 9.70
N SER A 86 24.66 6.49 10.72
CA SER A 86 25.59 5.96 11.72
C SER A 86 24.91 4.92 12.63
N GLY A 87 23.71 5.25 13.10
CA GLY A 87 22.86 4.34 13.88
C GLY A 87 22.49 3.07 13.12
N PHE A 88 22.19 3.17 11.83
CA PHE A 88 21.93 2.01 10.96
C PHE A 88 23.12 1.05 10.92
N LYS A 89 24.35 1.55 10.74
CA LYS A 89 25.56 0.71 10.72
C LYS A 89 25.74 -0.07 12.02
N VAL A 90 25.49 0.56 13.17
CA VAL A 90 25.58 -0.10 14.47
C VAL A 90 24.44 -1.10 14.64
N TRP A 91 23.19 -0.67 14.40
CA TRP A 91 21.98 -1.45 14.66
C TRP A 91 21.83 -2.69 13.77
N SER A 92 22.11 -2.54 12.47
CA SER A 92 22.09 -3.65 11.52
C SER A 92 23.21 -4.66 11.79
N GLY A 93 24.35 -4.20 12.32
CA GLY A 93 25.48 -5.06 12.72
C GLY A 93 25.28 -5.84 14.02
N LEU A 94 24.26 -5.51 14.84
CA LEU A 94 23.92 -6.31 16.00
C LEU A 94 23.35 -7.67 15.60
N SER A 95 23.55 -8.68 16.45
CA SER A 95 22.88 -9.97 16.29
C SER A 95 21.35 -9.84 16.48
N CYS A 96 20.59 -10.73 15.84
CA CYS A 96 19.14 -10.86 16.05
C CYS A 96 18.75 -10.90 17.55
N HIS A 97 19.54 -11.64 18.34
CA HIS A 97 19.31 -11.75 19.78
C HIS A 97 19.52 -10.43 20.55
N GLN A 98 20.53 -9.64 20.18
CA GLN A 98 20.75 -8.33 20.79
C GLN A 98 19.61 -7.36 20.46
N ARG A 99 19.12 -7.35 19.21
CA ARG A 99 17.95 -6.55 18.83
C ARG A 99 16.70 -6.96 19.62
N ALA A 100 16.44 -8.26 19.73
CA ALA A 100 15.31 -8.79 20.48
C ALA A 100 15.32 -8.38 21.97
N LYS A 101 16.50 -8.37 22.62
CA LYS A 101 16.64 -7.90 24.02
C LYS A 101 16.20 -6.44 24.21
N VAL A 102 16.48 -5.56 23.26
CA VAL A 102 16.02 -4.16 23.31
C VAL A 102 14.50 -4.11 23.24
N PHE A 103 13.87 -4.85 22.33
CA PHE A 103 12.42 -4.91 22.21
C PHE A 103 11.72 -5.50 23.44
N GLN A 104 12.32 -6.54 24.04
CA GLN A 104 11.82 -7.11 25.29
C GLN A 104 11.80 -6.07 26.43
N ARG A 105 12.89 -5.31 26.58
CA ARG A 105 12.97 -4.22 27.58
C ARG A 105 12.01 -3.08 27.26
N PHE A 106 11.84 -2.75 25.99
CA PHE A 106 10.87 -1.76 25.54
C PHE A 106 9.43 -2.15 25.94
N GLY A 107 9.05 -3.42 25.76
CA GLY A 107 7.75 -3.93 26.22
C GLY A 107 7.52 -3.72 27.72
N SER A 108 8.53 -4.01 28.56
CA SER A 108 8.47 -3.74 30.00
C SER A 108 8.40 -2.23 30.31
N GLY A 109 9.12 -1.41 29.54
CA GLY A 109 9.10 0.05 29.64
C GLY A 109 7.73 0.65 29.33
N LEU A 110 7.03 0.15 28.29
CA LEU A 110 5.65 0.55 27.97
C LEU A 110 4.67 0.21 29.10
N GLN A 111 4.82 -0.95 29.74
CA GLN A 111 3.99 -1.31 30.89
C GLN A 111 4.24 -0.36 32.08
N ARG A 112 5.50 -0.04 32.37
CA ARG A 112 5.89 0.89 33.44
C ARG A 112 5.35 2.31 33.20
N CYS A 113 5.38 2.79 31.97
CA CYS A 113 4.91 4.12 31.58
C CYS A 113 3.46 4.13 31.07
N SER A 114 2.69 3.08 31.33
CA SER A 114 1.36 2.86 30.73
C SER A 114 0.37 3.98 31.02
N GLN A 115 0.32 4.45 32.27
CA GLN A 115 -0.56 5.53 32.68
C GLN A 115 -0.22 6.84 31.95
N CYS A 116 1.06 7.25 31.97
CA CYS A 116 1.50 8.47 31.28
C CYS A 116 1.23 8.41 29.77
N LEU A 117 1.47 7.26 29.15
CA LEU A 117 1.22 7.08 27.72
C LEU A 117 -0.27 7.17 27.36
N ALA A 118 -1.15 6.55 28.16
CA ALA A 118 -2.60 6.64 27.98
C ALA A 118 -3.09 8.08 28.14
N GLU A 119 -2.64 8.77 29.19
CA GLU A 119 -2.97 10.18 29.46
C GLU A 119 -2.49 11.11 28.32
N LEU A 120 -1.27 10.92 27.79
CA LEU A 120 -0.78 11.66 26.63
C LEU A 120 -1.63 11.41 25.38
N CYS A 121 -2.00 10.16 25.12
CA CYS A 121 -2.87 9.78 24.00
C CYS A 121 -4.27 10.41 24.11
N GLU A 122 -4.84 10.48 25.32
CA GLU A 122 -6.11 11.15 25.58
C GLU A 122 -6.01 12.67 25.36
N MET A 123 -4.95 13.32 25.84
CA MET A 123 -4.75 14.77 25.67
C MET A 123 -4.63 15.19 24.21
N VAL A 124 -4.04 14.36 23.35
CA VAL A 124 -3.97 14.58 21.90
C VAL A 124 -5.21 14.07 21.17
N GLN A 125 -6.27 13.71 21.90
CA GLN A 125 -7.55 13.21 21.36
C GLN A 125 -7.40 11.96 20.48
N SER A 126 -6.39 11.13 20.73
CA SER A 126 -6.08 9.90 20.00
C SER A 126 -5.83 8.73 20.96
N PRO A 127 -6.87 8.33 21.74
CA PRO A 127 -6.72 7.28 22.74
C PRO A 127 -6.23 5.98 22.08
N SER A 128 -5.23 5.37 22.69
CA SER A 128 -4.60 4.15 22.20
C SER A 128 -4.54 3.11 23.32
N SER A 129 -4.84 1.85 22.99
CA SER A 129 -4.77 0.76 23.96
C SER A 129 -3.32 0.42 24.26
N VAL A 130 -2.86 0.70 25.49
CA VAL A 130 -1.48 0.39 25.90
C VAL A 130 -1.21 -1.12 25.86
N SER A 131 -2.20 -1.96 26.17
CA SER A 131 -2.04 -3.42 26.04
C SER A 131 -1.80 -3.83 24.58
N ALA A 132 -2.43 -3.16 23.62
CA ALA A 132 -2.16 -3.40 22.20
C ALA A 132 -0.73 -2.97 21.81
N LEU A 133 -0.21 -1.85 22.35
CA LEU A 133 1.17 -1.42 22.11
C LEU A 133 2.20 -2.38 22.73
N VAL A 134 1.92 -2.93 23.91
CA VAL A 134 2.75 -3.96 24.54
C VAL A 134 2.75 -5.25 23.70
N ARG A 135 1.57 -5.67 23.24
CA ARG A 135 1.42 -6.82 22.34
C ARG A 135 2.20 -6.63 21.04
N LEU A 136 2.16 -5.44 20.46
CA LEU A 136 2.93 -5.04 19.28
C LEU A 136 4.45 -5.18 19.52
N ALA A 137 4.96 -4.66 20.64
CA ALA A 137 6.37 -4.80 21.02
C ALA A 137 6.79 -6.27 21.22
N GLN A 138 5.95 -7.08 21.89
CA GLN A 138 6.20 -8.50 22.10
C GLN A 138 6.24 -9.28 20.77
N TYR A 139 5.32 -8.98 19.85
CA TYR A 139 5.28 -9.62 18.55
C TYR A 139 6.57 -9.39 17.75
N TYR A 140 7.01 -8.13 17.65
CA TYR A 140 8.24 -7.79 16.93
C TYR A 140 9.52 -8.16 17.67
N THR A 141 9.47 -8.41 18.98
CA THR A 141 10.57 -9.07 19.71
C THR A 141 10.87 -10.45 19.11
N GLY A 142 9.82 -11.23 18.80
CA GLY A 142 9.95 -12.54 18.18
C GLY A 142 10.55 -12.46 16.78
N TRP A 143 10.08 -11.52 15.95
CA TRP A 143 10.64 -11.30 14.61
C TRP A 143 12.09 -10.82 14.64
N ALA A 144 12.45 -9.92 15.55
CA ALA A 144 13.83 -9.49 15.72
C ALA A 144 14.75 -10.66 16.08
N GLN A 145 14.27 -11.60 16.92
CA GLN A 145 15.01 -12.80 17.33
C GLN A 145 15.17 -13.83 16.21
N LEU A 146 14.15 -13.98 15.35
CA LEU A 146 14.05 -15.05 14.36
C LEU A 146 14.35 -14.62 12.92
N ARG A 147 14.61 -13.34 12.65
CA ARG A 147 14.81 -12.79 11.29
C ARG A 147 15.77 -13.63 10.45
N ASP A 148 17.00 -13.85 10.89
CA ASP A 148 18.02 -14.57 10.10
C ASP A 148 17.67 -16.05 9.88
N THR A 149 16.82 -16.63 10.74
CA THR A 149 16.40 -18.04 10.65
C THR A 149 15.18 -18.21 9.74
N LEU A 150 14.19 -17.33 9.83
CA LEU A 150 12.93 -17.43 9.09
C LEU A 150 12.94 -16.67 7.76
N ILE A 151 13.76 -15.62 7.64
CA ILE A 151 13.88 -14.78 6.45
C ILE A 151 15.36 -14.69 6.03
N PRO A 152 15.98 -15.83 5.66
CA PRO A 152 17.37 -15.85 5.18
C PRO A 152 17.50 -15.09 3.86
N ASP A 153 18.71 -14.61 3.55
CA ASP A 153 19.06 -13.96 2.28
C ASP A 153 18.33 -12.64 1.95
N TRP A 154 17.53 -12.12 2.88
CA TRP A 154 16.97 -10.77 2.84
C TRP A 154 17.73 -9.85 3.77
N THR A 155 17.97 -8.61 3.37
CA THR A 155 18.73 -7.60 4.12
C THR A 155 17.88 -6.36 4.38
N PRO A 156 18.13 -5.60 5.45
CA PRO A 156 17.43 -4.34 5.69
C PRO A 156 17.66 -3.34 4.54
N GLN A 157 16.66 -2.50 4.29
CA GLN A 157 16.70 -1.43 3.30
C GLN A 157 17.76 -0.36 3.63
N GLY A 158 17.89 0.02 4.91
CA GLY A 158 18.79 1.09 5.35
C GLY A 158 18.13 2.03 6.35
N VAL A 159 18.10 3.33 6.01
CA VAL A 159 17.38 4.35 6.79
C VAL A 159 15.97 4.53 6.22
N VAL A 160 14.96 4.39 7.07
CA VAL A 160 13.53 4.49 6.71
C VAL A 160 12.94 5.77 7.30
N ALA A 161 12.34 6.60 6.47
CA ALA A 161 11.53 7.73 6.92
C ALA A 161 10.09 7.28 7.15
N VAL A 162 9.58 7.47 8.38
CA VAL A 162 8.20 7.16 8.78
C VAL A 162 7.47 8.49 8.94
N VAL A 163 6.62 8.83 7.98
CA VAL A 163 5.86 10.08 7.93
C VAL A 163 4.40 9.78 8.24
N VAL A 164 3.79 10.56 9.14
CA VAL A 164 2.43 10.28 9.61
C VAL A 164 1.61 11.56 9.67
N SER A 165 0.37 11.54 9.15
CA SER A 165 -0.58 12.65 9.26
C SER A 165 -1.10 12.84 10.69
N ASP A 166 -1.71 13.99 10.93
CA ASP A 166 -2.22 14.41 12.25
C ASP A 166 -3.26 13.46 12.86
N ASP A 167 -4.09 12.82 12.03
CA ASP A 167 -5.21 11.98 12.49
C ASP A 167 -4.83 10.53 12.82
N CYS A 168 -3.58 10.14 12.58
CA CYS A 168 -3.16 8.75 12.72
C CYS A 168 -3.05 8.36 14.22
N PRO A 169 -3.44 7.14 14.63
CA PRO A 169 -3.22 6.68 16.00
C PRO A 169 -1.76 6.25 16.22
N LEU A 170 -1.31 6.31 17.48
CA LEU A 170 0.04 5.88 17.86
C LEU A 170 0.31 4.41 17.48
N TYR A 171 -0.71 3.55 17.57
CA TYR A 171 -0.60 2.15 17.17
C TYR A 171 -0.14 2.00 15.71
N SER A 172 -0.76 2.73 14.78
CA SER A 172 -0.41 2.69 13.35
C SER A 172 0.99 3.23 13.07
N LEU A 173 1.43 4.26 13.82
CA LEU A 173 2.81 4.75 13.75
C LEU A 173 3.80 3.65 14.20
N LEU A 174 3.56 3.03 15.35
CA LEU A 174 4.44 1.96 15.85
C LEU A 174 4.37 0.69 15.00
N LEU A 175 3.25 0.43 14.32
CA LEU A 175 3.10 -0.65 13.35
C LEU A 175 4.02 -0.49 12.13
N LYS A 176 4.64 0.69 11.93
CA LYS A 176 5.70 0.92 10.93
C LYS A 176 7.09 0.97 11.55
N VAL A 177 7.23 1.64 12.70
CA VAL A 177 8.51 1.81 13.39
C VAL A 177 9.09 0.49 13.87
N LEU A 178 8.29 -0.32 14.55
CA LEU A 178 8.75 -1.56 15.18
C LEU A 178 9.16 -2.65 14.18
N PRO A 179 8.43 -2.95 13.09
CA PRO A 179 8.91 -3.90 12.09
C PRO A 179 10.20 -3.43 11.40
N ALA A 180 10.29 -2.14 11.05
CA ALA A 180 11.49 -1.59 10.41
C ALA A 180 12.73 -1.77 11.31
N LEU A 181 12.62 -1.43 12.59
CA LEU A 181 13.67 -1.64 13.59
C LEU A 181 13.95 -3.14 13.81
N ALA A 182 12.93 -3.99 13.90
CA ALA A 182 13.08 -5.42 14.18
C ALA A 182 13.94 -6.12 13.11
N VAL A 183 13.75 -5.77 11.84
CA VAL A 183 14.54 -6.33 10.72
C VAL A 183 15.88 -5.63 10.50
N GLY A 184 16.21 -4.62 11.30
CA GLY A 184 17.56 -4.02 11.36
C GLY A 184 17.72 -2.68 10.64
N ASN A 185 16.64 -2.01 10.24
CA ASN A 185 16.72 -0.63 9.69
C ASN A 185 16.89 0.39 10.81
N ALA A 186 17.41 1.58 10.47
CA ALA A 186 17.24 2.76 11.30
C ALA A 186 16.01 3.54 10.84
N VAL A 187 15.39 4.31 11.75
CA VAL A 187 14.15 5.05 11.46
C VAL A 187 14.25 6.52 11.81
N ILE A 188 13.70 7.37 10.95
CA ILE A 188 13.43 8.78 11.24
C ILE A 188 11.92 8.95 11.25
N VAL A 189 11.35 9.34 12.39
CA VAL A 189 9.91 9.50 12.56
C VAL A 189 9.55 10.99 12.48
N ILE A 190 8.60 11.30 11.63
CA ILE A 190 7.97 12.62 11.49
C ILE A 190 6.49 12.44 11.89
N PRO A 191 6.16 12.61 13.18
CA PRO A 191 4.80 12.40 13.67
C PRO A 191 3.92 13.60 13.33
N GLY A 192 2.62 13.34 13.17
CA GLY A 192 1.60 14.37 13.13
C GLY A 192 1.35 14.99 14.50
N SER A 193 0.63 16.11 14.54
CA SER A 193 0.30 16.84 15.78
C SER A 193 -0.39 15.96 16.82
N GLY A 194 -1.31 15.08 16.38
CA GLY A 194 -2.03 14.11 17.22
C GLY A 194 -1.20 12.93 17.72
N THR A 195 0.06 12.77 17.31
CA THR A 195 0.94 11.65 17.72
C THR A 195 2.31 12.07 18.22
N ALA A 196 2.66 13.36 18.13
CA ALA A 196 4.00 13.84 18.46
C ALA A 196 4.41 13.55 19.91
N LEU A 197 3.60 13.92 20.91
CA LEU A 197 3.98 13.71 22.32
C LEU A 197 4.08 12.23 22.70
N PRO A 198 3.09 11.36 22.37
CA PRO A 198 3.23 9.94 22.65
C PRO A 198 4.43 9.31 21.91
N ALA A 199 4.70 9.72 20.67
CA ALA A 199 5.86 9.24 19.92
C ALA A 199 7.20 9.61 20.62
N LEU A 200 7.34 10.85 21.08
CA LEU A 200 8.52 11.30 21.82
C LEU A 200 8.74 10.53 23.14
N LEU A 201 7.66 10.24 23.88
CA LEU A 201 7.76 9.38 25.05
C LEU A 201 8.18 7.95 24.66
N THR A 202 7.62 7.36 23.60
CA THR A 202 8.02 6.01 23.17
C THR A 202 9.49 5.94 22.72
N ALA A 203 10.00 7.01 22.10
CA ALA A 203 11.42 7.12 21.76
C ALA A 203 12.32 7.12 23.00
N SER A 204 11.97 7.86 24.05
CA SER A 204 12.75 7.87 25.29
C SER A 204 12.76 6.48 25.95
N ILE A 205 11.63 5.77 25.95
CA ILE A 205 11.53 4.40 26.46
C ILE A 205 12.42 3.44 25.64
N LEU A 206 12.45 3.57 24.31
CA LEU A 206 13.35 2.77 23.45
C LEU A 206 14.83 3.08 23.71
N GLY A 207 15.17 4.36 23.91
CA GLY A 207 16.52 4.78 24.30
C GLY A 207 16.94 4.14 25.62
N GLU A 208 16.09 4.21 26.66
CA GLU A 208 16.32 3.53 27.95
C GLU A 208 16.41 2.00 27.84
N ALA A 209 15.69 1.41 26.88
CA ALA A 209 15.75 -0.03 26.61
C ALA A 209 17.11 -0.48 26.02
N GLY A 210 17.96 0.46 25.59
CA GLY A 210 19.28 0.22 25.03
C GLY A 210 19.31 0.25 23.50
N LEU A 211 18.36 0.94 22.86
CA LEU A 211 18.43 1.21 21.43
C LEU A 211 19.65 2.11 21.15
N PRO A 212 20.54 1.77 20.20
CA PRO A 212 21.72 2.59 19.90
C PRO A 212 21.36 4.01 19.44
N ALA A 213 22.24 4.97 19.77
CA ALA A 213 22.12 6.34 19.28
C ALA A 213 22.02 6.35 17.74
N GLY A 214 21.06 7.13 17.23
CA GLY A 214 20.76 7.26 15.81
C GLY A 214 19.95 6.13 15.19
N ALA A 215 19.73 4.99 15.87
CA ALA A 215 18.89 3.94 15.30
C ALA A 215 17.40 4.36 15.21
N MET A 216 16.96 5.25 16.10
CA MET A 216 15.68 5.94 16.00
C MET A 216 15.86 7.41 16.34
N ASN A 217 15.38 8.26 15.44
CA ASN A 217 15.31 9.71 15.63
C ASN A 217 13.87 10.19 15.41
N ILE A 218 13.42 11.17 16.18
CA ILE A 218 12.11 11.81 15.99
C ILE A 218 12.32 13.31 15.82
N ILE A 219 11.81 13.85 14.71
CA ILE A 219 11.76 15.30 14.48
C ILE A 219 10.33 15.76 14.27
N THR A 220 9.99 16.90 14.84
CA THR A 220 8.65 17.49 14.76
C THR A 220 8.64 18.71 13.87
N GLY A 221 7.53 18.94 13.18
CA GLY A 221 7.32 20.08 12.27
C GLY A 221 5.89 20.58 12.34
N LYS A 222 5.61 21.68 11.62
CA LYS A 222 4.25 22.25 11.53
C LYS A 222 3.39 21.56 10.46
N ASP A 223 4.04 21.04 9.42
CA ASP A 223 3.36 20.51 8.24
C ASP A 223 4.17 19.38 7.59
N LEU A 224 3.59 18.82 6.53
CA LEU A 224 4.17 17.74 5.72
C LEU A 224 5.50 18.13 5.05
N SER A 225 5.83 19.42 4.93
CA SER A 225 7.04 19.88 4.25
C SER A 225 8.31 19.32 4.90
N LEU A 226 8.29 19.10 6.23
CA LEU A 226 9.40 18.47 6.94
C LEU A 226 9.60 17.02 6.48
N GLY A 227 8.52 16.24 6.35
CA GLY A 227 8.57 14.86 5.86
C GLY A 227 9.09 14.78 4.42
N ILE A 228 8.68 15.72 3.57
CA ILE A 228 9.18 15.85 2.19
C ILE A 228 10.69 16.12 2.20
N LYS A 229 11.17 17.10 2.98
CA LYS A 229 12.60 17.43 3.08
C LYS A 229 13.44 16.25 3.57
N VAL A 230 12.94 15.49 4.55
CA VAL A 230 13.61 14.26 5.01
C VAL A 230 13.68 13.25 3.87
N ALA A 231 12.56 12.97 3.18
CA ALA A 231 12.49 12.01 2.09
C ALA A 231 13.40 12.37 0.89
N GLN A 232 13.62 13.67 0.67
CA GLN A 232 14.56 14.19 -0.32
C GLN A 232 16.04 14.03 0.11
N ASN A 233 16.35 13.68 1.36
CA ASN A 233 17.74 13.51 1.76
C ASN A 233 18.36 12.25 1.11
N PRO A 234 19.59 12.30 0.55
CA PRO A 234 20.21 11.18 -0.14
C PRO A 234 20.46 9.95 0.76
N ASN A 235 20.50 10.12 2.08
CA ASN A 235 20.71 9.02 3.02
C ASN A 235 19.45 8.20 3.34
N ILE A 236 18.28 8.58 2.81
CA ILE A 236 17.02 7.84 3.01
C ILE A 236 16.86 6.77 1.93
N ASN A 237 16.59 5.54 2.36
CA ASN A 237 16.45 4.37 1.48
C ASN A 237 14.99 3.98 1.24
N HIS A 238 14.07 4.35 2.12
CA HIS A 238 12.65 4.05 1.99
C HIS A 238 11.80 5.09 2.72
N VAL A 239 10.62 5.41 2.18
CA VAL A 239 9.64 6.27 2.83
C VAL A 239 8.34 5.49 3.03
N THR A 240 7.80 5.50 4.23
CA THR A 240 6.49 4.92 4.53
C THR A 240 5.60 6.00 5.14
N PHE A 241 4.40 6.14 4.59
CA PHE A 241 3.44 7.18 4.96
C PHE A 241 2.12 6.57 5.44
N THR A 242 1.56 7.08 6.53
CA THR A 242 0.17 6.81 6.93
C THR A 242 -0.60 8.09 7.09
N GLY A 243 -1.75 8.19 6.44
CA GLY A 243 -2.54 9.40 6.54
C GLY A 243 -3.64 9.55 5.51
N ASN A 244 -4.00 10.80 5.25
CA ASN A 244 -5.00 11.13 4.24
C ASN A 244 -4.41 11.09 2.82
N LYS A 245 -5.29 10.84 1.84
CA LYS A 245 -4.90 10.70 0.43
C LYS A 245 -4.21 11.94 -0.13
N LYS A 246 -4.69 13.14 0.20
CA LYS A 246 -4.19 14.41 -0.35
C LYS A 246 -2.72 14.66 0.03
N GLU A 247 -2.37 14.42 1.28
CA GLU A 247 -1.00 14.52 1.78
C GLU A 247 -0.11 13.44 1.19
N GLY A 248 -0.59 12.19 1.09
CA GLY A 248 0.16 11.11 0.45
C GLY A 248 0.47 11.38 -1.03
N GLU A 249 -0.50 11.95 -1.78
CA GLU A 249 -0.30 12.41 -3.15
C GLU A 249 0.73 13.53 -3.24
N MET A 250 0.64 14.53 -2.36
CA MET A 250 1.59 15.64 -2.31
C MET A 250 3.01 15.13 -2.02
N LEU A 251 3.17 14.29 -1.00
CA LEU A 251 4.45 13.68 -0.64
C LEU A 251 5.06 12.95 -1.85
N SER A 252 4.27 12.12 -2.53
CA SER A 252 4.74 11.33 -3.68
C SER A 252 5.18 12.21 -4.86
N ARG A 253 4.43 13.29 -5.15
CA ARG A 253 4.78 14.24 -6.23
C ARG A 253 6.07 15.00 -5.93
N GLU A 254 6.24 15.47 -4.70
CA GLU A 254 7.38 16.31 -4.30
C GLU A 254 8.70 15.52 -4.17
N ILE A 255 8.62 14.19 -4.00
CA ILE A 255 9.80 13.31 -3.93
C ILE A 255 10.05 12.54 -5.22
N ALA A 256 9.24 12.77 -6.26
CA ALA A 256 9.45 12.17 -7.57
C ALA A 256 10.83 12.55 -8.13
N GLY A 257 11.54 11.56 -8.67
CA GLY A 257 12.88 11.73 -9.25
C GLY A 257 14.04 11.57 -8.26
N TRP A 258 13.77 11.46 -6.96
CA TRP A 258 14.80 11.17 -5.97
C TRP A 258 15.19 9.67 -5.93
N GLY A 259 14.38 8.79 -6.54
CA GLY A 259 14.65 7.34 -6.56
C GLY A 259 14.46 6.64 -5.21
N VAL A 260 13.70 7.24 -4.27
CA VAL A 260 13.29 6.57 -3.03
C VAL A 260 11.96 5.83 -3.25
N PRO A 261 11.86 4.53 -2.90
CA PRO A 261 10.59 3.82 -2.87
C PRO A 261 9.66 4.36 -1.77
N VAL A 262 8.36 4.37 -2.07
CA VAL A 262 7.34 4.96 -1.21
C VAL A 262 6.22 3.96 -0.97
N SER A 263 5.95 3.67 0.30
CA SER A 263 4.83 2.87 0.78
C SER A 263 3.76 3.78 1.36
N LEU A 264 2.53 3.73 0.84
CA LEU A 264 1.42 4.57 1.25
C LEU A 264 0.32 3.73 1.90
N SER A 265 -0.04 4.07 3.13
CA SER A 265 -1.21 3.56 3.87
C SER A 265 -2.22 4.70 4.00
N LEU A 266 -3.18 4.76 3.07
CA LEU A 266 -4.16 5.85 2.93
C LEU A 266 -5.51 5.43 3.51
N SER A 267 -5.48 4.95 4.75
CA SER A 267 -6.67 4.43 5.45
C SER A 267 -7.51 5.51 6.14
N ALA A 268 -6.96 6.71 6.35
CA ALA A 268 -7.67 7.78 7.05
C ALA A 268 -8.94 8.15 6.26
N ASN A 269 -10.10 8.00 6.91
CA ASN A 269 -11.44 8.20 6.33
C ASN A 269 -11.78 7.27 5.16
N ALA A 270 -11.13 6.10 5.05
CA ALA A 270 -11.49 5.10 4.05
C ALA A 270 -12.94 4.63 4.22
N ILE A 271 -13.67 4.51 3.11
CA ILE A 271 -15.08 4.09 3.11
C ILE A 271 -15.15 2.56 3.02
N CYS A 272 -15.65 1.92 4.06
CA CYS A 272 -15.65 0.47 4.25
C CYS A 272 -17.09 -0.07 4.34
N PRO A 273 -17.43 -1.17 3.63
CA PRO A 273 -18.76 -1.75 3.70
C PRO A 273 -18.94 -2.61 4.95
N PHE A 274 -20.13 -2.53 5.53
CA PHE A 274 -20.61 -3.39 6.61
C PHE A 274 -21.84 -4.14 6.08
N ILE A 275 -21.71 -5.42 5.76
CA ILE A 275 -22.72 -6.19 5.02
C ILE A 275 -23.46 -7.14 5.97
N ILE A 276 -24.79 -7.04 6.04
CA ILE A 276 -25.66 -7.91 6.83
C ILE A 276 -26.54 -8.75 5.90
N PHE A 277 -26.35 -10.07 5.92
CA PHE A 277 -27.19 -11.03 5.23
C PHE A 277 -28.37 -11.50 6.08
N GLU A 278 -29.34 -12.15 5.45
CA GLU A 278 -30.56 -12.62 6.11
C GLU A 278 -30.31 -13.71 7.16
N SER A 279 -29.25 -14.49 6.99
CA SER A 279 -28.81 -15.54 7.89
C SER A 279 -28.02 -15.04 9.09
N ALA A 280 -27.73 -13.73 9.19
CA ALA A 280 -26.92 -13.18 10.27
C ALA A 280 -27.64 -13.22 11.62
N ASP A 281 -26.88 -13.31 12.72
CA ASP A 281 -27.36 -12.87 14.03
C ASP A 281 -27.55 -11.34 14.02
N ILE A 282 -28.79 -10.93 13.77
CA ILE A 282 -29.16 -9.53 13.61
C ILE A 282 -28.91 -8.71 14.89
N ASP A 283 -29.07 -9.30 16.07
CA ASP A 283 -28.88 -8.57 17.33
C ASP A 283 -27.39 -8.26 17.54
N SER A 284 -26.52 -9.25 17.38
CA SER A 284 -25.06 -9.07 17.44
C SER A 284 -24.53 -8.16 16.33
N ALA A 285 -25.08 -8.26 15.12
CA ALA A 285 -24.71 -7.40 14.00
C ALA A 285 -25.05 -5.93 14.27
N VAL A 286 -26.26 -5.64 14.76
CA VAL A 286 -26.68 -4.28 15.07
C VAL A 286 -25.89 -3.68 16.24
N ASP A 287 -25.62 -4.45 17.30
CA ASP A 287 -24.80 -3.99 18.42
C ASP A 287 -23.38 -3.62 17.94
N SER A 288 -22.82 -4.43 17.05
CA SER A 288 -21.53 -4.19 16.40
C SER A 288 -21.53 -2.97 15.49
N VAL A 289 -22.59 -2.74 14.71
CA VAL A 289 -22.74 -1.52 13.89
C VAL A 289 -22.71 -0.27 14.76
N ILE A 290 -23.45 -0.26 15.86
CA ILE A 290 -23.50 0.89 16.78
C ILE A 290 -22.15 1.13 17.44
N GLU A 291 -21.45 0.07 17.84
CA GLU A 291 -20.11 0.18 18.40
C GLU A 291 -19.12 0.77 17.39
N ALA A 292 -19.10 0.23 16.17
CA ALA A 292 -18.19 0.61 15.09
C ALA A 292 -18.44 2.04 14.58
N ALA A 293 -19.70 2.43 14.43
CA ALA A 293 -20.06 3.72 13.84
C ALA A 293 -19.98 4.89 14.83
N PHE A 294 -20.26 4.65 16.12
CA PHE A 294 -20.56 5.74 17.07
C PHE A 294 -19.85 5.65 18.43
N LYS A 295 -19.36 4.49 18.88
CA LYS A 295 -18.73 4.36 20.21
C LYS A 295 -17.21 4.36 20.15
N LYS A 296 -16.61 3.69 19.16
CA LYS A 296 -15.16 3.71 18.94
C LYS A 296 -14.75 4.97 18.17
N LYS A 297 -13.51 5.44 18.37
CA LYS A 297 -12.92 6.48 17.50
C LYS A 297 -12.88 5.92 16.08
N LYS A 298 -13.37 6.70 15.10
CA LYS A 298 -13.49 6.27 13.71
C LYS A 298 -12.10 6.06 13.10
N GLU A 299 -11.76 4.83 12.77
CA GLU A 299 -10.60 4.50 11.92
C GLU A 299 -10.97 4.54 10.43
N CYS A 300 -12.22 4.17 10.12
CA CYS A 300 -12.81 4.20 8.79
C CYS A 300 -14.26 4.69 8.85
N GLN A 301 -14.81 5.05 7.69
CA GLN A 301 -16.21 5.43 7.53
C GLN A 301 -17.01 4.22 7.06
N TRP A 302 -17.97 3.78 7.87
CA TRP A 302 -18.80 2.62 7.58
C TRP A 302 -20.01 2.96 6.70
N VAL A 303 -20.29 2.10 5.73
CA VAL A 303 -21.53 2.10 4.96
C VAL A 303 -22.25 0.79 5.21
N LEU A 304 -23.44 0.84 5.81
CA LEU A 304 -24.21 -0.35 6.14
C LEU A 304 -24.98 -0.84 4.91
N CYS A 305 -24.78 -2.08 4.51
CA CYS A 305 -25.49 -2.74 3.43
C CYS A 305 -26.31 -3.88 4.03
N VAL A 306 -27.63 -3.88 3.87
CA VAL A 306 -28.53 -4.86 4.50
C VAL A 306 -29.36 -5.58 3.46
N GLN A 307 -29.49 -6.90 3.59
CA GLN A 307 -30.35 -7.67 2.71
C GLN A 307 -31.84 -7.30 2.92
N GLU A 308 -32.59 -7.09 1.83
CA GLU A 308 -33.97 -6.59 1.87
C GLU A 308 -34.89 -7.43 2.79
N SER A 309 -34.69 -8.76 2.87
CA SER A 309 -35.50 -9.67 3.70
C SER A 309 -35.40 -9.41 5.21
N VAL A 310 -34.32 -8.77 5.69
CA VAL A 310 -34.10 -8.43 7.10
C VAL A 310 -34.04 -6.92 7.36
N TRP A 311 -34.31 -6.09 6.35
CA TRP A 311 -34.23 -4.63 6.43
C TRP A 311 -35.02 -4.04 7.61
N ASP A 312 -36.31 -4.35 7.70
CA ASP A 312 -37.19 -3.80 8.74
C ASP A 312 -36.74 -4.22 10.15
N ASN A 313 -36.25 -5.45 10.29
CA ASN A 313 -35.73 -5.99 11.56
C ASN A 313 -34.46 -5.25 12.03
N VAL A 314 -33.54 -4.97 11.10
CA VAL A 314 -32.30 -4.22 11.38
C VAL A 314 -32.62 -2.78 11.74
N VAL A 315 -33.47 -2.11 10.94
CA VAL A 315 -33.87 -0.71 11.18
C VAL A 315 -34.59 -0.56 12.52
N ALA A 316 -35.47 -1.49 12.88
CA ALA A 316 -36.16 -1.47 14.17
C ALA A 316 -35.17 -1.57 15.35
N ARG A 317 -34.20 -2.49 15.28
CA ARG A 317 -33.16 -2.64 16.32
C ARG A 317 -32.23 -1.44 16.38
N LEU A 318 -31.82 -0.88 15.25
CA LEU A 318 -31.01 0.36 15.22
C LEU A 318 -31.72 1.48 15.98
N LYS A 319 -33.02 1.71 15.75
CA LYS A 319 -33.80 2.71 16.51
C LYS A 319 -33.76 2.46 18.01
N VAL A 320 -33.90 1.21 18.44
CA VAL A 320 -33.86 0.84 19.86
C VAL A 320 -32.48 1.07 20.47
N ARG A 321 -31.39 0.66 19.80
CA ARG A 321 -30.02 0.81 20.33
C ARG A 321 -29.54 2.26 20.29
N MET A 322 -30.06 3.06 19.36
CA MET A 322 -29.78 4.48 19.29
C MET A 322 -30.52 5.29 20.36
N ALA A 323 -31.68 4.84 20.83
CA ALA A 323 -32.48 5.59 21.79
C ALA A 323 -31.67 6.01 23.04
N GLY A 324 -31.59 7.32 23.30
CA GLY A 324 -30.86 7.87 24.45
C GLY A 324 -29.34 8.00 24.27
N MET A 325 -28.78 7.72 23.09
CA MET A 325 -27.38 8.02 22.81
C MET A 325 -27.10 9.53 22.88
N LYS A 326 -25.96 9.88 23.50
CA LYS A 326 -25.50 11.26 23.63
C LYS A 326 -24.97 11.78 22.28
N CYS A 327 -25.04 13.10 22.10
CA CYS A 327 -24.37 13.76 20.98
C CYS A 327 -22.86 13.56 21.07
N LEU A 328 -22.22 13.42 19.91
CA LEU A 328 -20.78 13.22 19.77
C LEU A 328 -20.11 14.53 19.34
N PRO A 329 -18.86 14.79 19.76
CA PRO A 329 -18.13 15.96 19.32
C PRO A 329 -17.82 15.89 17.82
N LEU A 330 -17.95 17.02 17.13
CA LEU A 330 -17.35 17.24 15.82
C LEU A 330 -15.88 17.63 16.01
N LEU A 331 -15.02 17.20 15.09
CA LEU A 331 -13.61 17.60 15.10
C LEU A 331 -13.44 19.10 14.86
N ILE A 332 -14.24 19.67 13.95
CA ILE A 332 -14.23 21.07 13.60
C ILE A 332 -15.67 21.60 13.65
N GLU A 333 -15.93 22.64 14.45
CA GLU A 333 -17.28 23.21 14.59
C GLU A 333 -17.85 23.71 13.27
N SER A 334 -16.99 24.24 12.39
CA SER A 334 -17.41 24.68 11.07
C SER A 334 -17.91 23.52 10.23
N ASP A 335 -17.49 22.27 10.41
CA ASP A 335 -17.94 21.16 9.55
C ASP A 335 -19.43 20.84 9.70
N ARG A 336 -20.09 21.36 10.75
CA ARG A 336 -21.52 21.14 10.98
C ARG A 336 -22.39 21.46 9.75
N HIS A 337 -22.13 22.57 9.06
CA HIS A 337 -22.92 22.94 7.88
C HIS A 337 -22.77 21.94 6.73
N ILE A 338 -21.60 21.32 6.59
CA ILE A 338 -21.32 20.29 5.59
C ILE A 338 -22.12 19.03 5.91
N VAL A 339 -22.12 18.62 7.19
CA VAL A 339 -22.88 17.46 7.66
C VAL A 339 -24.39 17.69 7.49
N ASP A 340 -24.89 18.86 7.90
CA ASP A 340 -26.31 19.21 7.77
C ASP A 340 -26.78 19.25 6.31
N ALA A 341 -25.97 19.82 5.41
CA ALA A 341 -26.27 19.85 3.97
C ALA A 341 -26.37 18.43 3.39
N ALA A 342 -25.43 17.54 3.75
CA ALA A 342 -25.42 16.16 3.28
C ALA A 342 -26.64 15.36 3.80
N VAL A 343 -27.06 15.57 5.05
CA VAL A 343 -28.28 14.97 5.60
C VAL A 343 -29.53 15.45 4.87
N GLN A 344 -29.62 16.77 4.60
CA GLN A 344 -30.75 17.34 3.86
C GLN A 344 -30.82 16.81 2.43
N GLU A 345 -29.69 16.69 1.74
CA GLU A 345 -29.63 16.13 0.39
C GLU A 345 -30.11 14.67 0.39
N ALA A 346 -29.64 13.85 1.35
CA ALA A 346 -30.09 12.47 1.49
C ALA A 346 -31.61 12.38 1.71
N GLN A 347 -32.18 13.27 2.53
CA GLN A 347 -33.64 13.36 2.74
C GLN A 347 -34.40 13.75 1.47
N GLN A 348 -33.87 14.70 0.70
CA GLN A 348 -34.45 15.09 -0.60
C GLN A 348 -34.43 13.94 -1.62
N GLN A 349 -33.44 13.05 -1.52
CA GLN A 349 -33.34 11.81 -2.31
C GLN A 349 -34.22 10.67 -1.77
N GLY A 350 -35.00 10.91 -0.70
CA GLY A 350 -35.96 9.96 -0.14
C GLY A 350 -35.45 9.17 1.07
N ALA A 351 -34.26 9.45 1.57
CA ALA A 351 -33.74 8.77 2.75
C ALA A 351 -34.52 9.17 4.02
N THR A 352 -34.77 8.20 4.88
CA THR A 352 -35.36 8.43 6.20
C THR A 352 -34.26 8.57 7.25
N VAL A 353 -34.42 9.50 8.20
CA VAL A 353 -33.37 9.81 9.19
C VAL A 353 -33.76 9.25 10.54
N ILE A 354 -32.83 8.54 11.19
CA ILE A 354 -32.98 8.09 12.58
C ILE A 354 -32.04 8.90 13.45
N LEU A 355 -32.60 9.52 14.49
CA LEU A 355 -31.87 10.32 15.47
C LEU A 355 -32.18 9.81 16.90
N PRO A 356 -31.17 9.79 17.79
CA PRO A 356 -31.33 9.35 19.17
C PRO A 356 -31.90 10.45 20.07
N CYS A 357 -31.67 11.71 19.69
CA CYS A 357 -32.06 12.92 20.39
C CYS A 357 -32.19 14.08 19.39
N PRO A 358 -32.94 15.15 19.72
CA PRO A 358 -32.97 16.36 18.90
C PRO A 358 -31.57 17.00 18.79
N PRO A 359 -31.29 17.74 17.71
CA PRO A 359 -29.99 18.34 17.49
C PRO A 359 -29.64 19.30 18.65
N PRO A 360 -28.40 19.24 19.18
CA PRO A 360 -28.00 20.06 20.31
C PRO A 360 -27.87 21.53 19.88
N SER A 361 -28.03 22.43 20.85
CA SER A 361 -27.80 23.87 20.67
C SER A 361 -26.32 24.22 20.49
N SER A 362 -25.41 23.39 20.99
CA SER A 362 -23.96 23.55 20.80
C SER A 362 -23.54 23.18 19.37
N LEU A 363 -22.75 24.04 18.73
CA LEU A 363 -22.21 23.80 17.39
C LEU A 363 -21.15 22.69 17.37
N SER A 364 -20.46 22.46 18.49
CA SER A 364 -19.42 21.44 18.64
C SER A 364 -19.91 20.00 18.81
N LEU A 365 -21.22 19.80 19.03
CA LEU A 365 -21.82 18.48 19.23
C LEU A 365 -22.80 18.16 18.10
N TYR A 366 -22.81 16.91 17.65
CA TYR A 366 -23.72 16.42 16.60
C TYR A 366 -24.38 15.10 17.02
N PRO A 367 -25.69 14.90 16.77
CA PRO A 367 -26.36 13.65 17.12
C PRO A 367 -25.87 12.51 16.21
N PRO A 368 -25.58 11.31 16.76
CA PRO A 368 -25.43 10.10 15.93
C PRO A 368 -26.59 9.96 14.95
N THR A 369 -26.31 9.86 13.66
CA THR A 369 -27.34 9.95 12.62
C THR A 369 -27.25 8.77 11.68
N VAL A 370 -28.35 8.03 11.51
CA VAL A 370 -28.45 6.94 10.54
C VAL A 370 -29.36 7.38 9.39
N LEU A 371 -28.87 7.25 8.16
CA LEU A 371 -29.60 7.58 6.93
C LEU A 371 -30.09 6.28 6.27
N CYS A 372 -31.39 6.04 6.33
CA CYS A 372 -32.06 4.83 5.87
C CYS A 372 -32.56 4.92 4.44
N GLY A 373 -32.12 3.99 3.59
CA GLY A 373 -32.55 3.88 2.20
C GLY A 373 -31.91 4.92 1.29
N VAL A 374 -30.63 5.23 1.51
CA VAL A 374 -29.89 6.14 0.61
C VAL A 374 -29.62 5.47 -0.73
N ALA A 375 -29.50 6.24 -1.81
CA ALA A 375 -29.06 5.69 -3.09
C ALA A 375 -27.54 5.40 -3.06
N PRO A 376 -27.03 4.37 -3.77
CA PRO A 376 -25.58 4.09 -3.86
C PRO A 376 -24.75 5.27 -4.38
N SER A 377 -25.34 6.15 -5.18
CA SER A 377 -24.70 7.35 -5.74
C SER A 377 -24.77 8.59 -4.82
N CYS A 378 -25.38 8.48 -3.64
CA CYS A 378 -25.52 9.60 -2.70
C CYS A 378 -24.14 10.07 -2.21
N PRO A 379 -23.88 11.38 -2.09
CA PRO A 379 -22.61 11.88 -1.54
C PRO A 379 -22.28 11.32 -0.16
N CYS A 380 -23.29 11.07 0.68
CA CYS A 380 -23.12 10.42 1.99
C CYS A 380 -22.53 8.99 1.91
N VAL A 381 -22.63 8.33 0.75
CA VAL A 381 -22.07 6.99 0.49
C VAL A 381 -20.74 7.09 -0.23
N VAL A 382 -20.63 7.95 -1.23
CA VAL A 382 -19.44 8.05 -2.12
C VAL A 382 -18.31 8.87 -1.48
N SER A 383 -18.65 9.92 -0.73
CA SER A 383 -17.71 10.83 -0.07
C SER A 383 -18.33 11.38 1.22
N PRO A 384 -18.44 10.56 2.29
CA PRO A 384 -19.16 10.92 3.49
C PRO A 384 -18.53 12.12 4.21
N PRO A 385 -19.36 13.05 4.74
CA PRO A 385 -18.86 14.21 5.47
C PRO A 385 -18.24 13.81 6.82
N PRO A 386 -17.40 14.67 7.44
CA PRO A 386 -16.68 14.39 8.68
C PRO A 386 -17.58 14.48 9.94
N GLY A 387 -18.68 13.73 9.95
CA GLY A 387 -19.66 13.71 11.05
C GLY A 387 -20.02 12.29 11.49
N PRO A 388 -20.78 12.13 12.60
CA PRO A 388 -21.26 10.83 13.07
C PRO A 388 -22.47 10.38 12.23
N LEU A 389 -22.27 10.23 10.91
CA LEU A 389 -23.26 9.69 9.98
C LEU A 389 -23.00 8.20 9.71
N LEU A 390 -24.07 7.43 9.54
CA LEU A 390 -24.07 6.06 9.04
C LEU A 390 -25.09 5.94 7.89
N PRO A 391 -24.65 6.00 6.62
CA PRO A 391 -25.50 5.71 5.48
C PRO A 391 -25.84 4.21 5.43
N THR A 392 -27.08 3.89 5.05
CA THR A 392 -27.55 2.51 4.94
C THR A 392 -28.24 2.24 3.60
N LEU A 393 -27.84 1.14 2.96
CA LEU A 393 -28.22 0.68 1.62
C LEU A 393 -28.91 -0.68 1.73
N SER A 394 -29.87 -0.98 0.87
CA SER A 394 -30.43 -2.33 0.74
C SER A 394 -29.84 -3.08 -0.44
N PHE A 395 -29.87 -4.42 -0.40
CA PHE A 395 -29.55 -5.29 -1.54
C PHE A 395 -30.43 -6.55 -1.51
N ARG A 396 -30.61 -7.22 -2.66
CA ARG A 396 -31.48 -8.40 -2.77
C ARG A 396 -30.72 -9.72 -2.71
N THR A 397 -29.58 -9.77 -3.40
CA THR A 397 -28.81 -11.00 -3.59
C THR A 397 -27.38 -10.84 -3.11
N ALA A 398 -26.71 -11.94 -2.79
CA ALA A 398 -25.30 -11.91 -2.41
C ALA A 398 -24.40 -11.28 -3.47
N ALA A 399 -24.67 -11.54 -4.76
CA ALA A 399 -23.92 -10.92 -5.86
C ALA A 399 -24.08 -9.39 -5.90
N GLU A 400 -25.29 -8.90 -5.62
CA GLU A 400 -25.56 -7.46 -5.53
C GLU A 400 -24.88 -6.84 -4.30
N GLY A 401 -24.96 -7.49 -3.13
CA GLY A 401 -24.28 -7.05 -1.91
C GLY A 401 -22.75 -6.94 -2.11
N LEU A 402 -22.15 -7.90 -2.81
CA LEU A 402 -20.73 -7.85 -3.19
C LEU A 402 -20.41 -6.74 -4.19
N THR A 403 -21.32 -6.48 -5.13
CA THR A 403 -21.16 -5.39 -6.11
C THR A 403 -21.17 -4.03 -5.41
N ILE A 404 -22.11 -3.82 -4.47
CA ILE A 404 -22.19 -2.61 -3.65
C ILE A 404 -20.98 -2.49 -2.74
N GLY A 405 -20.58 -3.57 -2.05
CA GLY A 405 -19.40 -3.58 -1.18
C GLY A 405 -18.11 -3.22 -1.92
N ASN A 406 -18.00 -3.62 -3.19
CA ASN A 406 -16.85 -3.31 -4.04
C ASN A 406 -16.94 -1.96 -4.76
N HIS A 407 -18.06 -1.25 -4.70
CA HIS A 407 -18.29 0.01 -5.41
C HIS A 407 -17.42 1.16 -4.89
N SER A 408 -17.05 1.12 -3.60
CA SER A 408 -16.16 2.11 -2.99
C SER A 408 -14.83 2.22 -3.75
N PRO A 409 -14.30 3.44 -3.99
CA PRO A 409 -12.95 3.61 -4.51
C PRO A 409 -11.87 3.14 -3.52
N HIS A 410 -12.25 2.97 -2.25
CA HIS A 410 -11.40 2.46 -1.19
C HIS A 410 -11.43 0.93 -1.13
N GLY A 411 -10.36 0.36 -0.59
CA GLY A 411 -10.11 -1.07 -0.48
C GLY A 411 -9.42 -1.44 0.83
N HIS A 412 -9.84 -0.84 1.94
CA HIS A 412 -9.20 -1.01 3.24
C HIS A 412 -9.72 -2.24 3.99
N ALA A 413 -10.97 -2.20 4.43
CA ALA A 413 -11.57 -3.29 5.20
C ALA A 413 -13.06 -3.48 4.90
N ALA A 414 -13.61 -4.63 5.29
CA ALA A 414 -15.04 -4.92 5.26
C ALA A 414 -15.48 -5.77 6.46
N SER A 415 -16.73 -5.61 6.87
CA SER A 415 -17.38 -6.49 7.85
C SER A 415 -18.53 -7.23 7.18
N VAL A 416 -18.61 -8.54 7.37
CA VAL A 416 -19.60 -9.43 6.74
C VAL A 416 -20.30 -10.24 7.82
N TRP A 417 -21.63 -10.15 7.87
CA TRP A 417 -22.45 -10.81 8.88
C TRP A 417 -23.36 -11.86 8.24
N THR A 418 -23.18 -13.11 8.63
CA THR A 418 -23.92 -14.30 8.18
C THR A 418 -23.57 -15.49 9.07
N GLU A 419 -24.54 -16.34 9.42
CA GLU A 419 -24.27 -17.65 10.05
C GLU A 419 -23.96 -18.76 9.02
N ASP A 420 -24.10 -18.47 7.73
CA ASP A 420 -23.69 -19.35 6.63
C ASP A 420 -22.18 -19.18 6.36
N LEU A 421 -21.40 -20.21 6.73
CA LEU A 421 -19.96 -20.27 6.53
C LEU A 421 -19.55 -20.21 5.05
N THR A 422 -20.30 -20.88 4.16
CA THR A 422 -19.99 -20.88 2.73
C THR A 422 -20.14 -19.47 2.17
N LEU A 423 -21.25 -18.80 2.50
CA LEU A 423 -21.47 -17.40 2.11
C LEU A 423 -20.38 -16.48 2.68
N ALA A 424 -20.00 -16.65 3.94
CA ALA A 424 -18.96 -15.83 4.56
C ALA A 424 -17.62 -15.94 3.83
N LEU A 425 -17.18 -17.16 3.53
CA LEU A 425 -15.92 -17.44 2.82
C LEU A 425 -15.95 -16.95 1.37
N GLU A 426 -17.08 -17.12 0.67
CA GLU A 426 -17.27 -16.58 -0.67
C GLU A 426 -17.19 -15.05 -0.67
N CYS A 427 -17.86 -14.39 0.28
CA CYS A 427 -17.79 -12.94 0.42
C CYS A 427 -16.37 -12.46 0.71
N ALA A 428 -15.67 -13.11 1.65
CA ALA A 428 -14.29 -12.76 1.99
C ALA A 428 -13.35 -12.85 0.79
N LYS A 429 -13.51 -13.88 -0.06
CA LYS A 429 -12.73 -14.04 -1.30
C LYS A 429 -13.10 -13.01 -2.38
N SER A 430 -14.38 -12.65 -2.50
CA SER A 430 -14.89 -11.80 -3.58
C SER A 430 -14.78 -10.30 -3.33
N LEU A 431 -14.68 -9.86 -2.07
CA LEU A 431 -14.48 -8.44 -1.73
C LEU A 431 -13.04 -8.00 -2.03
N SER A 432 -12.86 -6.90 -2.74
CA SER A 432 -11.54 -6.32 -3.07
C SER A 432 -11.07 -5.40 -1.93
N MET A 433 -10.72 -6.00 -0.79
CA MET A 433 -10.35 -5.34 0.46
C MET A 433 -9.07 -5.96 1.04
N GLY A 434 -8.31 -5.19 1.81
CA GLY A 434 -7.15 -5.69 2.56
C GLY A 434 -7.49 -6.50 3.81
N ALA A 435 -8.64 -6.24 4.43
CA ALA A 435 -9.15 -7.02 5.55
C ALA A 435 -10.65 -7.34 5.40
N VAL A 436 -11.06 -8.53 5.77
CA VAL A 436 -12.47 -8.92 5.89
C VAL A 436 -12.70 -9.57 7.24
N TRP A 437 -13.64 -9.03 8.01
CA TRP A 437 -14.06 -9.54 9.31
C TRP A 437 -15.42 -10.23 9.17
N VAL A 438 -15.48 -11.53 9.46
CA VAL A 438 -16.74 -12.28 9.49
C VAL A 438 -17.33 -12.21 10.89
N ASN A 439 -18.59 -11.83 11.02
CA ASN A 439 -19.34 -11.71 12.29
C ASN A 439 -18.58 -10.92 13.38
N SER A 440 -17.78 -9.95 12.94
CA SER A 440 -17.03 -9.02 13.79
C SER A 440 -16.61 -7.78 12.98
N HIS A 441 -15.93 -6.85 13.63
CA HIS A 441 -15.41 -5.64 13.02
C HIS A 441 -14.16 -5.17 13.77
N SER A 442 -13.28 -4.42 13.10
CA SER A 442 -12.16 -3.72 13.76
C SER A 442 -11.30 -4.65 14.64
N VAL A 443 -11.05 -5.88 14.18
CA VAL A 443 -10.13 -6.81 14.85
C VAL A 443 -8.71 -6.47 14.42
N PHE A 444 -7.86 -6.13 15.39
CA PHE A 444 -6.46 -5.79 15.16
C PHE A 444 -5.54 -6.58 16.08
N ASP A 445 -4.54 -7.21 15.49
CA ASP A 445 -3.38 -7.80 16.17
C ASP A 445 -2.18 -7.59 15.25
N PRO A 446 -0.97 -7.39 15.78
CA PRO A 446 0.23 -7.19 14.96
C PRO A 446 0.58 -8.38 14.05
N SER A 447 0.04 -9.57 14.30
CA SER A 447 0.17 -10.70 13.37
C SER A 447 -0.67 -10.54 12.12
N LEU A 448 -1.80 -9.85 12.19
CA LEU A 448 -2.68 -9.67 11.02
C LEU A 448 -2.08 -8.69 10.04
N CYS A 449 -2.01 -9.09 8.77
CA CYS A 449 -1.67 -8.17 7.70
C CYS A 449 -2.86 -7.24 7.40
N LEU A 450 -2.56 -5.98 7.11
CA LEU A 450 -3.53 -4.99 6.66
C LEU A 450 -2.94 -4.29 5.43
N SER A 451 -3.48 -4.62 4.25
CA SER A 451 -3.04 -4.03 2.99
C SER A 451 -3.98 -2.94 2.50
N GLY A 452 -3.45 -1.85 2.00
CA GLY A 452 -4.24 -0.89 1.22
C GLY A 452 -4.44 -1.44 -0.20
N VAL A 453 -5.68 -1.48 -0.68
CA VAL A 453 -6.00 -1.79 -2.08
C VAL A 453 -6.74 -0.60 -2.69
N LYS A 454 -6.67 -0.42 -4.02
CA LYS A 454 -7.24 0.72 -4.76
C LYS A 454 -6.67 2.05 -4.24
N GLU A 455 -7.53 2.99 -3.85
CA GLU A 455 -7.11 4.29 -3.34
C GLU A 455 -6.70 4.29 -1.86
N SER A 456 -6.87 3.16 -1.15
CA SER A 456 -6.52 3.04 0.27
C SER A 456 -5.03 2.82 0.54
N GLY A 457 -4.21 2.71 -0.51
CA GLY A 457 -2.77 2.55 -0.36
C GLY A 457 -2.18 1.49 -1.28
N ASN A 458 -0.88 1.26 -1.12
CA ASN A 458 -0.09 0.27 -1.87
C ASN A 458 0.88 -0.54 -0.97
N CYS A 459 0.73 -0.46 0.35
CA CYS A 459 1.58 -1.17 1.29
C CYS A 459 0.80 -2.21 2.11
N THR A 460 1.55 -3.09 2.77
CA THR A 460 1.05 -4.07 3.73
C THR A 460 1.68 -3.80 5.08
N ASP A 461 0.87 -3.50 6.07
CA ASP A 461 1.30 -3.32 7.46
C ASP A 461 0.93 -4.56 8.29
N GLY A 462 1.68 -4.82 9.37
CA GLY A 462 1.44 -6.00 10.21
C GLY A 462 1.81 -7.34 9.56
N GLY A 463 1.78 -8.39 10.36
CA GLY A 463 2.12 -9.75 9.95
C GLY A 463 3.58 -9.97 9.57
N HIS A 464 3.84 -11.18 9.08
CA HIS A 464 5.12 -11.54 8.47
C HIS A 464 5.30 -10.78 7.15
N GLU A 465 4.20 -10.59 6.45
CA GLU A 465 4.11 -10.00 5.13
C GLU A 465 4.54 -8.53 5.14
N GLY A 466 4.13 -7.78 6.18
CA GLY A 466 4.50 -6.38 6.34
C GLY A 466 5.97 -6.13 6.66
N LEU A 467 6.76 -7.16 6.98
CA LEU A 467 8.21 -7.03 7.15
C LEU A 467 8.94 -6.77 5.82
N PHE A 468 8.42 -7.32 4.72
CA PHE A 468 9.09 -7.27 3.41
C PHE A 468 9.12 -5.88 2.79
N GLN A 469 8.28 -4.95 3.24
CA GLN A 469 8.40 -3.54 2.81
C GLN A 469 9.72 -2.91 3.29
N PHE A 470 10.31 -3.44 4.38
CA PHE A 470 11.53 -2.94 5.01
C PHE A 470 12.76 -3.82 4.73
N LEU A 471 12.62 -4.76 3.78
CA LEU A 471 13.66 -5.69 3.38
C LEU A 471 13.91 -5.60 1.86
N ARG A 472 15.10 -6.02 1.44
CA ARG A 472 15.47 -6.23 0.04
C ARG A 472 16.27 -7.52 -0.10
N PRO A 473 16.23 -8.20 -1.27
CA PRO A 473 17.08 -9.36 -1.49
C PRO A 473 18.56 -9.01 -1.31
N GLY A 474 19.32 -9.84 -0.60
CA GLY A 474 20.71 -9.55 -0.22
C GLY A 474 21.68 -9.46 -1.40
N LEU A 475 21.38 -10.15 -2.51
CA LEU A 475 22.15 -10.10 -3.76
C LEU A 475 21.73 -8.95 -4.68
N SER A 476 20.63 -8.26 -4.39
CA SER A 476 20.20 -7.10 -5.17
C SER A 476 20.99 -5.86 -4.73
N PRO A 477 21.54 -5.06 -5.67
CA PRO A 477 22.12 -3.77 -5.31
C PRO A 477 21.04 -2.86 -4.69
N PRO A 478 21.42 -1.96 -3.77
CA PRO A 478 20.48 -0.94 -3.31
C PRO A 478 20.04 -0.08 -4.50
N LEU A 479 18.77 0.34 -4.51
CA LEU A 479 18.27 1.24 -5.54
C LEU A 479 19.10 2.54 -5.50
N PRO A 480 19.70 2.96 -6.63
CA PRO A 480 20.51 4.16 -6.66
C PRO A 480 19.63 5.37 -6.37
N ARG A 481 20.12 6.29 -5.55
CA ARG A 481 19.49 7.61 -5.40
C ARG A 481 19.69 8.40 -6.68
N CYS A 482 18.64 9.08 -7.09
CA CYS A 482 18.61 9.90 -8.28
C CYS A 482 18.50 11.37 -7.89
N SER A 483 18.92 12.25 -8.79
CA SER A 483 18.64 13.68 -8.70
C SER A 483 17.43 14.01 -9.56
N PRO A 484 16.44 14.78 -9.06
CA PRO A 484 15.27 15.11 -9.86
C PRO A 484 15.69 15.87 -11.14
N LEU A 485 15.11 15.46 -12.27
CA LEU A 485 15.28 16.08 -13.57
C LEU A 485 14.19 17.14 -13.79
N SER A 486 14.46 18.12 -14.64
CA SER A 486 13.46 19.11 -15.09
C SER A 486 12.56 18.49 -16.16
N VAL A 487 11.52 17.79 -15.74
CA VAL A 487 10.58 17.07 -16.63
C VAL A 487 9.32 17.91 -16.87
N ASP A 488 8.93 18.08 -18.14
CA ASP A 488 7.60 18.58 -18.50
C ASP A 488 6.62 17.39 -18.50
N TYR A 489 5.99 17.14 -17.35
CA TYR A 489 5.09 16.00 -17.15
C TYR A 489 3.91 15.96 -18.13
N VAL A 490 3.52 17.11 -18.71
CA VAL A 490 2.42 17.17 -19.69
C VAL A 490 2.90 16.69 -21.07
N LYS A 491 4.16 16.93 -21.42
CA LYS A 491 4.75 16.56 -22.71
C LYS A 491 5.55 15.26 -22.71
N PHE A 492 5.74 14.63 -21.55
CA PHE A 492 6.38 13.31 -21.47
C PHE A 492 5.70 12.31 -22.41
N GLY A 493 6.48 11.61 -23.24
CA GLY A 493 5.96 10.65 -24.22
C GLY A 493 5.18 11.26 -25.41
N ALA A 494 5.14 12.61 -25.54
CA ALA A 494 4.45 13.29 -26.65
C ALA A 494 5.32 13.44 -27.91
N THR A 495 6.63 13.21 -27.80
CA THR A 495 7.54 13.17 -28.95
C THR A 495 7.25 11.94 -29.80
N ALA A 496 6.78 12.16 -31.02
CA ALA A 496 6.66 11.09 -32.00
C ALA A 496 8.05 10.46 -32.26
N SER A 497 8.10 9.14 -32.15
CA SER A 497 9.16 8.30 -32.69
C SER A 497 9.45 8.75 -34.13
N ARG A 498 10.62 9.34 -34.37
CA ARG A 498 11.07 9.58 -35.75
C ARG A 498 11.50 8.22 -36.30
N PRO A 499 10.80 7.64 -37.31
CA PRO A 499 11.34 6.47 -37.96
C PRO A 499 12.71 6.83 -38.54
N PRO A 500 13.75 6.03 -38.34
CA PRO A 500 15.01 6.27 -39.02
C PRO A 500 14.72 6.25 -40.52
N VAL A 501 14.84 7.41 -41.16
CA VAL A 501 14.78 7.53 -42.62
C VAL A 501 15.96 6.70 -43.14
N PRO A 502 15.73 5.67 -43.97
CA PRO A 502 16.83 4.92 -44.54
C PRO A 502 17.78 5.90 -45.23
N GLY A 503 19.05 5.90 -44.86
CA GLY A 503 20.06 6.68 -45.58
C GLY A 503 19.99 6.31 -47.05
N ALA A 504 20.00 7.32 -47.94
CA ALA A 504 19.95 7.15 -49.40
C ALA A 504 21.21 6.48 -50.00
N THR A 505 22.01 5.83 -49.18
CA THR A 505 23.23 5.12 -49.54
C THR A 505 23.19 3.79 -48.82
N GLU A 506 22.60 2.77 -49.46
CA GLU A 506 23.26 1.49 -49.67
C GLU A 506 22.37 0.55 -50.49
N SER A 507 22.97 0.07 -51.57
CA SER A 507 22.51 -1.01 -52.43
C SER A 507 22.19 -2.26 -51.60
N GLY A 508 20.91 -2.47 -51.30
CA GLY A 508 20.44 -3.68 -50.64
C GLY A 508 20.78 -4.93 -51.44
N ASN A 509 21.40 -5.91 -50.78
CA ASN A 509 21.53 -7.27 -51.27
C ASN A 509 20.10 -7.83 -51.49
N PRO A 510 19.69 -8.25 -52.70
CA PRO A 510 18.31 -8.61 -53.03
C PRO A 510 17.77 -9.87 -52.30
N ALA A 511 18.56 -10.49 -51.42
CA ALA A 511 18.23 -11.73 -50.72
C ALA A 511 17.47 -11.54 -49.39
N HIS A 512 17.38 -10.34 -48.82
CA HIS A 512 16.71 -10.13 -47.52
C HIS A 512 15.66 -9.01 -47.57
N THR A 513 14.40 -9.41 -47.75
CA THR A 513 13.25 -8.51 -47.56
C THR A 513 12.96 -8.37 -46.06
N PRO A 514 12.81 -7.14 -45.51
CA PRO A 514 12.49 -6.95 -44.10
C PRO A 514 11.15 -7.60 -43.74
N ARG A 515 11.08 -8.30 -42.60
CA ARG A 515 9.85 -8.93 -42.12
C ARG A 515 8.91 -7.92 -41.46
N PHE A 516 7.60 -8.09 -41.63
CA PHE A 516 6.58 -7.34 -40.90
C PHE A 516 6.06 -8.19 -39.74
N TYR A 517 6.10 -7.64 -38.53
CA TYR A 517 5.54 -8.28 -37.34
C TYR A 517 4.18 -7.68 -36.96
N LEU A 518 3.44 -8.46 -36.17
CA LEU A 518 2.20 -8.05 -35.53
C LEU A 518 2.41 -8.06 -34.01
N GLN A 519 1.71 -7.17 -33.31
CA GLN A 519 1.69 -7.12 -31.85
C GLN A 519 0.56 -7.99 -31.32
N LEU A 520 0.55 -8.30 -30.02
CA LEU A 520 -0.48 -9.12 -29.39
C LEU A 520 -1.38 -8.24 -28.52
N VAL A 521 -2.62 -7.99 -28.92
CA VAL A 521 -3.60 -7.26 -28.12
C VAL A 521 -4.67 -8.23 -27.64
N GLY A 522 -4.63 -8.52 -26.34
CA GLY A 522 -5.55 -9.43 -25.66
C GLY A 522 -5.68 -10.79 -26.33
N GLY A 523 -4.57 -11.41 -26.73
CA GLY A 523 -4.54 -12.75 -27.35
C GLY A 523 -4.70 -12.79 -28.88
N GLN A 524 -4.98 -11.65 -29.52
CA GLN A 524 -5.07 -11.57 -30.99
C GLN A 524 -3.88 -10.81 -31.58
N GLN A 525 -3.32 -11.34 -32.66
CA GLN A 525 -2.30 -10.63 -33.43
C GLN A 525 -2.94 -9.54 -34.27
N CYS A 526 -2.45 -8.31 -34.14
CA CYS A 526 -2.96 -7.17 -34.90
C CYS A 526 -1.84 -6.19 -35.26
N LYS A 527 -2.14 -5.26 -36.17
CA LYS A 527 -1.32 -4.07 -36.41
C LYS A 527 -1.55 -3.06 -35.28
N ALA A 528 -0.72 -2.03 -35.21
CA ALA A 528 -1.03 -0.88 -34.38
C ALA A 528 -2.33 -0.24 -34.86
N ASP A 529 -3.18 0.22 -33.94
CA ASP A 529 -4.44 0.86 -34.29
C ASP A 529 -4.24 2.13 -35.13
N SER A 530 -3.12 2.83 -34.94
CA SER A 530 -2.68 3.97 -35.77
C SER A 530 -2.32 3.59 -37.21
N GLY A 531 -2.04 2.31 -37.47
CA GLY A 531 -1.45 1.81 -38.72
C GLY A 531 0.06 2.07 -38.84
N SER A 532 0.68 2.73 -37.86
CA SER A 532 2.11 3.06 -37.87
C SER A 532 2.99 1.85 -37.58
N SER A 533 4.18 1.84 -38.16
CA SER A 533 5.22 0.85 -37.90
C SER A 533 6.59 1.50 -37.77
N ALA A 534 7.39 1.05 -36.80
CA ALA A 534 8.78 1.44 -36.62
C ALA A 534 9.72 0.44 -37.30
N SER A 535 10.78 0.94 -37.92
CA SER A 535 11.87 0.11 -38.45
C SER A 535 12.83 -0.28 -37.33
N ILE A 536 13.15 -1.57 -37.28
CA ILE A 536 14.10 -2.16 -36.35
C ILE A 536 15.38 -2.46 -37.09
N LEU A 537 16.49 -1.98 -36.54
CA LEU A 537 17.81 -2.08 -37.15
C LEU A 537 18.57 -3.30 -36.60
N ALA A 538 19.34 -3.95 -37.47
CA ALA A 538 20.37 -4.89 -37.07
C ALA A 538 21.56 -4.13 -36.43
N PRO A 539 22.47 -4.81 -35.71
CA PRO A 539 23.69 -4.18 -35.17
C PRO A 539 24.53 -3.46 -36.24
N GLY A 540 24.49 -3.94 -37.50
CA GLY A 540 25.14 -3.33 -38.65
C GLY A 540 24.39 -2.15 -39.30
N GLY A 541 23.27 -1.71 -38.73
CA GLY A 541 22.49 -0.55 -39.21
C GLY A 541 21.49 -0.83 -40.35
N SER A 542 21.46 -2.05 -40.90
CA SER A 542 20.47 -2.44 -41.91
C SER A 542 19.09 -2.68 -41.28
N VAL A 543 18.01 -2.42 -42.03
CA VAL A 543 16.64 -2.67 -41.56
C VAL A 543 16.38 -4.17 -41.54
N LEU A 544 16.16 -4.71 -40.34
CA LEU A 544 15.89 -6.14 -40.11
C LEU A 544 14.39 -6.43 -40.23
N ALA A 545 13.55 -5.57 -39.63
CA ALA A 545 12.11 -5.77 -39.58
C ALA A 545 11.32 -4.46 -39.38
N TYR A 546 10.02 -4.52 -39.63
CA TYR A 546 9.05 -3.48 -39.28
C TYR A 546 8.13 -4.01 -38.18
N CYS A 547 8.07 -3.30 -37.06
CA CYS A 547 7.23 -3.63 -35.91
C CYS A 547 6.12 -2.59 -35.74
N PRO A 548 4.94 -2.96 -35.22
CA PRO A 548 3.88 -2.01 -34.93
C PRO A 548 4.36 -0.92 -33.95
N ASP A 549 4.00 0.34 -34.23
CA ASP A 549 4.23 1.44 -33.30
C ASP A 549 2.92 1.76 -32.58
N GLY A 550 2.69 0.98 -31.52
CA GLY A 550 1.48 0.99 -30.71
C GLY A 550 1.34 2.26 -29.90
N GLY A 551 0.09 2.67 -29.68
CA GLY A 551 -0.24 3.88 -28.95
C GLY A 551 -1.25 3.68 -27.83
N ARG A 552 -1.77 4.80 -27.31
CA ARG A 552 -2.75 4.80 -26.22
C ARG A 552 -4.01 3.96 -26.51
N LYS A 553 -4.43 3.87 -27.77
CA LYS A 553 -5.62 3.08 -28.14
C LYS A 553 -5.35 1.57 -28.08
N ASP A 554 -4.15 1.13 -28.45
CA ASP A 554 -3.74 -0.27 -28.29
C ASP A 554 -3.69 -0.67 -26.81
N VAL A 555 -3.15 0.20 -25.95
CA VAL A 555 -3.16 0.00 -24.48
C VAL A 555 -4.58 -0.09 -23.95
N ARG A 556 -5.49 0.81 -24.37
CA ARG A 556 -6.90 0.75 -23.98
C ARG A 556 -7.54 -0.59 -24.38
N ASN A 557 -7.36 -1.00 -25.63
CA ASN A 557 -7.93 -2.25 -26.15
C ASN A 557 -7.40 -3.47 -25.37
N ALA A 558 -6.09 -3.48 -25.06
CA ALA A 558 -5.48 -4.53 -24.24
C ALA A 558 -6.08 -4.58 -22.83
N VAL A 559 -6.24 -3.43 -22.18
CA VAL A 559 -6.81 -3.37 -20.82
C VAL A 559 -8.29 -3.76 -20.81
N GLU A 560 -9.09 -3.36 -21.80
CA GLU A 560 -10.50 -3.78 -21.90
C GLU A 560 -10.65 -5.31 -21.99
N LEU A 561 -9.76 -5.97 -22.73
CA LEU A 561 -9.72 -7.43 -22.82
C LEU A 561 -9.17 -8.09 -21.55
N ALA A 562 -8.20 -7.45 -20.90
CA ALA A 562 -7.70 -7.88 -19.59
C ALA A 562 -8.81 -7.87 -18.53
N ILE A 563 -9.64 -6.82 -18.46
CA ILE A 563 -10.78 -6.74 -17.52
C ILE A 563 -11.75 -7.90 -17.74
N LYS A 564 -12.11 -8.16 -18.99
CA LYS A 564 -13.06 -9.23 -19.35
C LYS A 564 -12.55 -10.62 -18.94
N SER A 565 -11.25 -10.86 -19.07
CA SER A 565 -10.61 -12.15 -18.77
C SER A 565 -10.20 -12.32 -17.30
N LEU A 566 -9.93 -11.22 -16.59
CA LEU A 566 -9.37 -11.23 -15.23
C LEU A 566 -10.25 -11.98 -14.23
N SER A 567 -11.59 -11.82 -14.30
CA SER A 567 -12.50 -12.49 -13.38
C SER A 567 -12.45 -14.01 -13.49
N GLY A 568 -12.29 -14.54 -14.71
CA GLY A 568 -12.10 -15.96 -14.97
C GLY A 568 -10.69 -16.43 -14.61
N TRP A 569 -9.67 -15.60 -14.89
CA TRP A 569 -8.27 -15.91 -14.59
C TRP A 569 -7.99 -15.98 -13.08
N LYS A 570 -8.45 -14.99 -12.31
CA LYS A 570 -8.35 -14.95 -10.84
C LYS A 570 -9.02 -16.16 -10.16
N LYS A 571 -10.07 -16.71 -10.77
CA LYS A 571 -10.79 -17.89 -10.26
C LYS A 571 -10.09 -19.22 -10.53
N ARG A 572 -9.13 -19.29 -11.47
CA ARG A 572 -8.42 -20.54 -11.74
C ARG A 572 -7.61 -20.97 -10.54
N SER A 573 -7.56 -22.28 -10.29
CA SER A 573 -6.73 -22.84 -9.23
C SER A 573 -5.24 -22.64 -9.55
N PRO A 574 -4.38 -22.60 -8.52
CA PRO A 574 -2.93 -22.54 -8.73
C PRO A 574 -2.40 -23.71 -9.59
N VAL A 575 -2.97 -24.91 -9.43
CA VAL A 575 -2.67 -26.09 -10.25
C VAL A 575 -2.97 -25.83 -11.73
N SER A 576 -4.12 -25.23 -12.03
CA SER A 576 -4.49 -24.90 -13.42
C SER A 576 -3.54 -23.86 -14.01
N ARG A 577 -3.10 -22.86 -13.24
CA ARG A 577 -2.10 -21.88 -13.70
C ARG A 577 -0.73 -22.51 -13.91
N SER A 578 -0.31 -23.41 -13.02
CA SER A 578 0.92 -24.19 -13.13
C SER A 578 0.99 -24.98 -14.44
N GLN A 579 -0.07 -25.75 -14.76
CA GLN A 579 -0.15 -26.52 -16.00
C GLN A 579 0.01 -25.64 -17.25
N LEU A 580 -0.60 -24.46 -17.27
CA LEU A 580 -0.45 -23.54 -18.40
C LEU A 580 0.97 -23.01 -18.55
N LEU A 581 1.67 -22.74 -17.44
CA LEU A 581 3.07 -22.31 -17.46
C LEU A 581 4.00 -23.44 -17.90
N TYR A 582 3.74 -24.69 -17.51
CA TYR A 582 4.45 -25.86 -18.05
C TYR A 582 4.25 -25.98 -19.56
N THR A 583 3.00 -25.88 -20.05
CA THR A 583 2.73 -25.90 -21.50
C THR A 583 3.40 -24.73 -22.22
N LEU A 584 3.46 -23.55 -21.61
CA LEU A 584 4.19 -22.40 -22.18
C LEU A 584 5.69 -22.68 -22.29
N ALA A 585 6.29 -23.32 -21.28
CA ALA A 585 7.70 -23.72 -21.28
C ALA A 585 8.00 -24.75 -22.38
N GLU A 586 7.17 -25.78 -22.51
CA GLU A 586 7.26 -26.79 -23.57
C GLU A 586 7.14 -26.16 -24.96
N CYS A 587 6.21 -25.22 -25.15
CA CYS A 587 6.06 -24.49 -26.41
C CYS A 587 7.28 -23.63 -26.74
N LEU A 588 7.95 -23.06 -25.73
CA LEU A 588 9.19 -22.29 -25.90
C LEU A 588 10.34 -23.22 -26.30
N GLU A 589 10.44 -24.39 -25.67
CA GLU A 589 11.46 -25.41 -25.96
C GLU A 589 11.38 -25.89 -27.41
N LEU A 590 10.17 -26.15 -27.91
CA LEU A 590 9.94 -26.51 -29.33
C LEU A 590 10.40 -25.42 -30.32
N LYS A 591 10.48 -24.16 -29.88
CA LYS A 591 10.90 -23.01 -30.69
C LYS A 591 12.28 -22.47 -30.32
N LYS A 592 13.07 -23.22 -29.54
CA LYS A 592 14.37 -22.77 -29.02
C LYS A 592 15.29 -22.18 -30.10
N GLN A 593 15.48 -22.91 -31.19
CA GLN A 593 16.37 -22.49 -32.28
C GLN A 593 15.90 -21.19 -32.94
N VAL A 594 14.59 -21.03 -33.16
CA VAL A 594 14.01 -19.82 -33.75
C VAL A 594 14.20 -18.61 -32.82
N MET A 595 14.01 -18.80 -31.51
CA MET A 595 14.25 -17.74 -30.52
C MET A 595 15.72 -17.33 -30.46
N ALA A 596 16.64 -18.30 -30.42
CA ALA A 596 18.08 -18.04 -30.38
C ALA A 596 18.56 -17.28 -31.62
N MET A 597 18.08 -17.66 -32.81
CA MET A 597 18.37 -16.94 -34.06
C MET A 597 17.81 -15.51 -34.05
N SER A 598 16.59 -15.30 -33.53
CA SER A 598 15.99 -13.96 -33.40
C SER A 598 16.79 -13.05 -32.46
N LEU A 599 17.20 -13.58 -31.29
CA LEU A 599 18.08 -12.90 -30.33
C LEU A 599 19.42 -12.52 -30.96
N GLN A 600 20.10 -13.48 -31.59
CA GLN A 600 21.38 -13.27 -32.25
C GLN A 600 21.28 -12.18 -33.34
N ALA A 601 20.27 -12.28 -34.21
CA ALA A 601 20.11 -11.39 -35.34
C ALA A 601 19.92 -9.92 -34.91
N GLN A 602 19.21 -9.69 -33.79
CA GLN A 602 18.91 -8.35 -33.32
C GLN A 602 19.96 -7.75 -32.38
N THR A 603 20.49 -8.55 -31.46
CA THR A 603 21.42 -8.08 -30.42
C THR A 603 22.88 -8.16 -30.85
N GLY A 604 23.21 -9.03 -31.81
CA GLY A 604 24.58 -9.26 -32.27
C GLY A 604 25.44 -10.13 -31.35
N ILE A 605 24.85 -10.72 -30.30
CA ILE A 605 25.55 -11.66 -29.40
C ILE A 605 25.91 -12.97 -30.10
N LEU A 606 26.81 -13.74 -29.48
CA LEU A 606 27.15 -15.07 -30.00
C LEU A 606 25.95 -16.02 -29.92
N LEU A 607 25.83 -16.95 -30.87
CA LEU A 607 24.72 -17.92 -30.89
C LEU A 607 24.66 -18.72 -29.59
N GLU A 608 25.81 -19.13 -29.04
CA GLU A 608 25.90 -19.85 -27.77
C GLU A 608 25.31 -19.03 -26.61
N GLU A 609 25.55 -17.72 -26.57
CA GLU A 609 24.99 -16.82 -25.54
C GLU A 609 23.49 -16.61 -25.71
N ALA A 610 23.01 -16.59 -26.95
CA ALA A 610 21.59 -16.52 -27.28
C ALA A 610 20.86 -17.83 -26.89
N GLU A 611 21.45 -18.98 -27.20
CA GLU A 611 20.93 -20.29 -26.79
C GLU A 611 20.87 -20.42 -25.26
N LEU A 612 21.91 -19.95 -24.57
CA LEU A 612 21.93 -19.91 -23.10
C LEU A 612 20.79 -19.05 -22.54
N GLU A 613 20.51 -17.89 -23.14
CA GLU A 613 19.38 -17.05 -22.71
C GLU A 613 18.03 -17.76 -22.87
N VAL A 614 17.84 -18.48 -23.98
CA VAL A 614 16.62 -19.26 -24.22
C VAL A 614 16.50 -20.40 -23.21
N ASP A 615 17.58 -21.11 -22.93
CA ASP A 615 17.60 -22.20 -21.93
C ASP A 615 17.26 -21.69 -20.53
N LEU A 616 17.84 -20.57 -20.13
CA LEU A 616 17.49 -19.90 -18.87
C LEU A 616 16.03 -19.47 -18.84
N SER A 617 15.48 -19.01 -19.97
CA SER A 617 14.07 -18.60 -20.08
C SER A 617 13.13 -19.79 -19.92
N ILE A 618 13.45 -20.92 -20.55
CA ILE A 618 12.71 -22.19 -20.39
C ILE A 618 12.75 -22.64 -18.93
N SER A 619 13.95 -22.70 -18.34
CA SER A 619 14.12 -23.05 -16.92
C SER A 619 13.32 -22.12 -16.01
N ARG A 620 13.28 -20.81 -16.30
CA ARG A 620 12.53 -19.84 -15.51
C ARG A 620 11.01 -20.06 -15.57
N LEU A 621 10.47 -20.48 -16.71
CA LEU A 621 9.06 -20.85 -16.80
C LEU A 621 8.75 -22.11 -15.99
N PHE A 622 9.64 -23.10 -16.01
CA PHE A 622 9.53 -24.28 -15.17
C PHE A 622 9.58 -23.92 -13.66
N ASP A 623 10.47 -23.01 -13.26
CA ASP A 623 10.54 -22.49 -11.89
C ASP A 623 9.20 -21.85 -11.48
N TRP A 624 8.63 -20.97 -12.33
CA TRP A 624 7.34 -20.33 -12.05
C TRP A 624 6.15 -21.29 -12.07
N ALA A 625 6.16 -22.27 -12.98
CA ALA A 625 5.16 -23.31 -13.03
C ALA A 625 5.15 -24.12 -11.72
N ALA A 626 6.34 -24.50 -11.23
CA ALA A 626 6.49 -25.19 -9.95
C ALA A 626 6.06 -24.30 -8.78
N HIS A 627 6.40 -23.01 -8.80
CA HIS A 627 6.11 -22.05 -7.73
C HIS A 627 4.61 -21.82 -7.51
N CYS A 628 3.78 -21.87 -8.56
CA CYS A 628 2.33 -21.65 -8.47
C CYS A 628 1.66 -22.40 -7.31
N GLU A 629 2.04 -23.66 -7.08
CA GLU A 629 1.43 -24.52 -6.07
C GLU A 629 2.10 -24.48 -4.70
N LYS A 630 3.28 -23.86 -4.59
CA LYS A 630 4.08 -23.85 -3.35
C LYS A 630 3.81 -22.63 -2.48
N GLU A 631 3.19 -21.60 -3.05
CA GLU A 631 2.76 -20.43 -2.31
C GLU A 631 1.53 -20.75 -1.46
N ALA A 632 1.71 -20.71 -0.14
CA ALA A 632 0.69 -21.07 0.82
C ALA A 632 0.08 -19.84 1.48
N ALA A 633 -1.26 -19.82 1.56
CA ALA A 633 -1.96 -18.99 2.52
C ALA A 633 -1.58 -19.41 3.95
N GLY A 634 -1.33 -18.44 4.82
CA GLY A 634 -0.97 -18.69 6.22
C GLY A 634 -2.20 -18.66 7.13
N VAL A 635 -2.33 -19.64 8.03
CA VAL A 635 -3.24 -19.53 9.18
C VAL A 635 -2.47 -18.90 10.33
N GLN A 636 -3.06 -17.89 10.95
CA GLN A 636 -2.50 -17.24 12.12
C GLN A 636 -3.35 -17.52 13.36
N SER A 637 -2.69 -17.98 14.42
CA SER A 637 -3.31 -18.11 15.73
C SER A 637 -3.30 -16.76 16.42
N LEU A 638 -4.49 -16.29 16.77
CA LEU A 638 -4.66 -15.05 17.51
C LEU A 638 -4.80 -15.32 19.02
N PRO A 639 -4.40 -14.37 19.87
CA PRO A 639 -4.64 -14.46 21.31
C PRO A 639 -6.12 -14.31 21.69
N GLN A 640 -6.94 -13.75 20.80
CA GLN A 640 -8.40 -13.70 20.94
C GLN A 640 -9.03 -14.93 20.28
N SER A 641 -10.19 -15.37 20.79
CA SER A 641 -10.98 -16.45 20.16
C SER A 641 -11.31 -16.10 18.71
N GLY A 642 -10.83 -16.91 17.78
CA GLY A 642 -10.91 -16.63 16.35
C GLY A 642 -9.71 -17.17 15.58
N SER A 643 -9.91 -17.35 14.28
CA SER A 643 -8.87 -17.74 13.34
C SER A 643 -8.71 -16.66 12.28
N ALA A 644 -7.48 -16.38 11.90
CA ALA A 644 -7.19 -15.49 10.79
C ALA A 644 -6.45 -16.19 9.66
N LEU A 645 -6.82 -15.83 8.44
CA LEU A 645 -6.20 -16.30 7.20
C LEU A 645 -5.52 -15.13 6.52
N SER A 646 -4.23 -15.26 6.24
CA SER A 646 -3.49 -14.34 5.37
C SER A 646 -3.42 -14.93 3.97
N LEU A 647 -4.20 -14.36 3.05
CA LEU A 647 -4.39 -14.86 1.69
C LEU A 647 -3.64 -13.95 0.70
N PRO A 648 -2.71 -14.48 -0.11
CA PRO A 648 -2.15 -13.74 -1.23
C PRO A 648 -3.18 -13.65 -2.36
N GLU A 649 -3.39 -12.44 -2.88
CA GLU A 649 -4.27 -12.17 -4.01
C GLU A 649 -3.53 -11.47 -5.15
N PRO A 650 -3.92 -11.72 -6.41
CA PRO A 650 -3.39 -10.94 -7.53
C PRO A 650 -3.80 -9.48 -7.42
N LEU A 651 -2.86 -8.59 -7.76
CA LEU A 651 -3.10 -7.15 -7.88
C LEU A 651 -4.17 -6.83 -8.93
N GLY A 652 -4.21 -7.56 -10.05
CA GLY A 652 -5.19 -7.39 -11.10
C GLY A 652 -4.57 -7.25 -12.49
N VAL A 653 -4.66 -6.05 -13.08
CA VAL A 653 -4.03 -5.73 -14.37
C VAL A 653 -2.71 -4.99 -14.14
N LEU A 654 -1.62 -5.56 -14.66
CA LEU A 654 -0.26 -5.03 -14.56
C LEU A 654 0.19 -4.41 -15.88
N GLY A 655 0.84 -3.24 -15.81
CA GLY A 655 1.66 -2.71 -16.90
C GLY A 655 3.13 -3.07 -16.66
N VAL A 656 3.80 -3.65 -17.64
CA VAL A 656 5.22 -4.05 -17.49
C VAL A 656 6.02 -3.46 -18.65
N VAL A 657 6.92 -2.53 -18.36
CA VAL A 657 7.87 -1.97 -19.32
C VAL A 657 9.20 -2.68 -19.12
N LEU A 658 9.62 -3.43 -20.14
CA LEU A 658 10.73 -4.37 -20.08
C LEU A 658 12.09 -3.70 -20.30
N PRO A 659 13.16 -4.24 -19.67
CA PRO A 659 14.53 -3.78 -19.87
C PRO A 659 15.03 -4.09 -21.28
N ASP A 660 16.11 -3.41 -21.68
CA ASP A 660 16.82 -3.73 -22.92
C ASP A 660 17.74 -4.96 -22.76
N ARG A 661 18.18 -5.26 -21.54
CA ARG A 661 19.09 -6.37 -21.25
C ARG A 661 18.35 -7.70 -21.16
N ARG A 662 18.89 -8.74 -21.82
CA ARG A 662 18.32 -10.10 -21.83
C ARG A 662 16.82 -10.07 -22.20
N PRO A 663 16.47 -9.58 -23.40
CA PRO A 663 15.10 -9.21 -23.75
C PRO A 663 14.11 -10.38 -23.72
N LEU A 664 14.56 -11.63 -23.90
CA LEU A 664 13.68 -12.81 -23.76
C LEU A 664 13.56 -13.23 -22.30
N LEU A 665 14.70 -13.35 -21.59
CA LEU A 665 14.72 -13.85 -20.23
C LEU A 665 14.02 -12.91 -19.25
N SER A 666 14.18 -11.59 -19.40
CA SER A 666 13.48 -10.59 -18.59
C SER A 666 11.97 -10.62 -18.84
N LEU A 667 11.54 -10.71 -20.11
CA LEU A 667 10.13 -10.86 -20.50
C LEU A 667 9.52 -12.07 -19.81
N VAL A 668 10.15 -13.23 -19.96
CA VAL A 668 9.65 -14.50 -19.44
C VAL A 668 9.66 -14.52 -17.89
N SER A 669 10.69 -13.94 -17.27
CA SER A 669 10.79 -13.86 -15.81
C SER A 669 9.63 -13.06 -15.20
N LEU A 670 9.33 -11.89 -15.77
CA LEU A 670 8.28 -11.01 -15.28
C LEU A 670 6.88 -11.51 -15.67
N LEU A 671 6.73 -12.04 -16.89
CA LEU A 671 5.49 -12.67 -17.34
C LEU A 671 5.14 -13.87 -16.45
N GLY A 672 6.10 -14.75 -16.17
CA GLY A 672 5.89 -15.92 -15.32
C GLY A 672 5.43 -15.55 -13.92
N ALA A 673 6.06 -14.54 -13.30
CA ALA A 673 5.66 -14.02 -11.99
C ALA A 673 4.21 -13.50 -11.98
N ALA A 674 3.87 -12.67 -12.97
CA ALA A 674 2.54 -12.09 -13.11
C ALA A 674 1.46 -13.17 -13.29
N LEU A 675 1.70 -14.12 -14.19
CA LEU A 675 0.78 -15.23 -14.48
C LEU A 675 0.64 -16.19 -13.30
N ALA A 676 1.74 -16.52 -12.61
CA ALA A 676 1.73 -17.42 -11.46
C ALA A 676 0.85 -16.86 -10.32
N ALA A 677 0.99 -15.55 -10.05
CA ALA A 677 0.17 -14.83 -9.07
C ALA A 677 -1.30 -14.66 -9.50
N GLY A 678 -1.63 -14.84 -10.78
CA GLY A 678 -3.00 -14.73 -11.30
C GLY A 678 -3.38 -13.34 -11.83
N ASN A 679 -2.38 -12.55 -12.26
CA ASN A 679 -2.58 -11.25 -12.88
C ASN A 679 -2.77 -11.36 -14.40
N ALA A 680 -3.46 -10.37 -14.97
CA ALA A 680 -3.41 -10.09 -16.40
C ALA A 680 -2.33 -9.02 -16.66
N VAL A 681 -1.65 -9.07 -17.80
CA VAL A 681 -0.47 -8.25 -18.05
C VAL A 681 -0.49 -7.61 -19.44
N VAL A 682 -0.14 -6.32 -19.47
CA VAL A 682 0.17 -5.56 -20.69
C VAL A 682 1.67 -5.27 -20.68
N MET A 683 2.40 -5.95 -21.56
CA MET A 683 3.85 -5.87 -21.64
C MET A 683 4.27 -4.94 -22.78
N VAL A 684 5.21 -4.05 -22.49
CA VAL A 684 5.90 -3.20 -23.44
C VAL A 684 7.33 -3.72 -23.52
N PRO A 685 7.72 -4.40 -24.62
CA PRO A 685 9.07 -4.91 -24.78
C PRO A 685 10.07 -3.77 -25.00
N SER A 686 11.36 -4.12 -24.98
CA SER A 686 12.45 -3.22 -25.36
C SER A 686 12.14 -2.53 -26.69
N GLU A 687 12.27 -1.20 -26.72
CA GLU A 687 12.13 -0.41 -27.96
C GLU A 687 13.25 -0.73 -28.94
N LYS A 688 14.44 -1.05 -28.42
CA LYS A 688 15.65 -1.40 -29.18
C LYS A 688 15.63 -2.85 -29.66
N TYR A 689 15.18 -3.77 -28.80
CA TYR A 689 15.23 -5.21 -29.00
C TYR A 689 13.83 -5.89 -28.96
N PRO A 690 12.81 -5.47 -29.75
CA PRO A 690 11.46 -6.03 -29.62
C PRO A 690 11.25 -7.42 -30.25
N LEU A 691 12.14 -7.92 -31.13
CA LEU A 691 11.85 -9.10 -31.95
C LEU A 691 11.74 -10.41 -31.16
N PRO A 692 12.55 -10.67 -30.11
CA PRO A 692 12.35 -11.83 -29.25
C PRO A 692 10.94 -11.86 -28.64
N ALA A 693 10.41 -10.72 -28.21
CA ALA A 693 9.06 -10.62 -27.65
C ALA A 693 7.97 -10.88 -28.71
N LEU A 694 8.16 -10.38 -29.93
CA LEU A 694 7.21 -10.59 -31.03
C LEU A 694 7.21 -12.03 -31.53
N GLU A 695 8.37 -12.67 -31.61
CA GLU A 695 8.47 -14.09 -31.96
C GLU A 695 7.90 -14.98 -30.84
N PHE A 696 8.05 -14.57 -29.57
CA PHE A 696 7.43 -15.23 -28.42
C PHE A 696 5.89 -15.18 -28.43
N ILE A 697 5.25 -14.28 -29.19
CA ILE A 697 3.79 -14.28 -29.38
C ILE A 697 3.32 -15.64 -29.92
N GLN A 698 4.07 -16.24 -30.84
CA GLN A 698 3.68 -17.53 -31.38
C GLN A 698 3.79 -18.65 -30.33
N VAL A 699 4.69 -18.52 -29.35
CA VAL A 699 4.79 -19.44 -28.21
C VAL A 699 3.54 -19.29 -27.33
N ILE A 700 3.13 -18.06 -27.04
CA ILE A 700 1.89 -17.78 -26.28
C ILE A 700 0.67 -18.33 -27.01
N GLN A 701 0.56 -18.16 -28.33
CA GLN A 701 -0.59 -18.65 -29.10
C GLN A 701 -0.62 -20.18 -29.25
N SER A 702 0.55 -20.82 -29.28
CA SER A 702 0.65 -22.28 -29.22
C SER A 702 0.33 -22.82 -27.83
N SER A 703 0.54 -22.02 -26.78
CA SER A 703 0.14 -22.34 -25.42
C SER A 703 -1.37 -22.19 -25.22
N THR A 704 -1.89 -22.77 -24.14
CA THR A 704 -3.31 -22.74 -23.76
C THR A 704 -3.67 -21.54 -22.86
N ILE A 705 -2.85 -20.47 -22.89
CA ILE A 705 -3.10 -19.25 -22.12
C ILE A 705 -4.41 -18.59 -22.60
N PRO A 706 -5.33 -18.20 -21.69
CA PRO A 706 -6.59 -17.59 -22.09
C PRO A 706 -6.40 -16.25 -22.80
N VAL A 707 -7.24 -16.03 -23.81
CA VAL A 707 -7.35 -14.76 -24.54
C VAL A 707 -7.62 -13.62 -23.54
N GLY A 708 -6.92 -12.50 -23.70
CA GLY A 708 -7.04 -11.32 -22.84
C GLY A 708 -6.06 -11.27 -21.66
N VAL A 709 -5.47 -12.40 -21.23
CA VAL A 709 -4.57 -12.43 -20.06
C VAL A 709 -3.21 -11.79 -20.36
N VAL A 710 -2.69 -11.97 -21.58
CA VAL A 710 -1.39 -11.43 -22.00
C VAL A 710 -1.57 -10.55 -23.22
N SER A 711 -0.98 -9.36 -23.17
CA SER A 711 -0.82 -8.45 -24.31
C SER A 711 0.64 -8.02 -24.41
N ILE A 712 1.17 -7.93 -25.64
CA ILE A 712 2.51 -7.43 -25.96
C ILE A 712 2.32 -6.29 -26.97
N ILE A 713 2.65 -5.07 -26.57
CA ILE A 713 2.48 -3.85 -27.37
C ILE A 713 3.86 -3.24 -27.59
N THR A 714 4.31 -3.19 -28.85
CA THR A 714 5.57 -2.55 -29.25
C THR A 714 5.35 -1.07 -29.59
N GLY A 715 6.38 -0.24 -29.44
CA GLY A 715 6.34 1.17 -29.79
C GLY A 715 7.29 1.98 -28.91
N SER A 716 7.14 3.30 -28.93
CA SER A 716 7.91 4.19 -28.06
C SER A 716 7.68 3.86 -26.57
N ARG A 717 8.78 3.62 -25.84
CA ARG A 717 8.76 3.30 -24.40
C ARG A 717 8.01 4.37 -23.60
N ASP A 718 8.32 5.63 -23.83
CA ASP A 718 7.77 6.75 -23.05
C ASP A 718 6.29 7.00 -23.36
N LEU A 719 5.90 6.91 -24.64
CA LEU A 719 4.50 7.06 -25.04
C LEU A 719 3.62 5.96 -24.42
N LEU A 720 4.10 4.71 -24.45
CA LEU A 720 3.38 3.59 -23.85
C LEU A 720 3.40 3.67 -22.32
N THR A 721 4.50 4.11 -21.71
CA THR A 721 4.59 4.38 -20.26
C THR A 721 3.55 5.43 -19.83
N GLN A 722 3.42 6.52 -20.58
CA GLN A 722 2.40 7.53 -20.37
C GLN A 722 0.98 6.93 -20.45
N ALA A 723 0.72 6.10 -21.45
CA ALA A 723 -0.58 5.44 -21.63
C ALA A 723 -0.91 4.48 -20.47
N LEU A 724 0.07 3.72 -19.97
CA LEU A 724 -0.09 2.82 -18.83
C LEU A 724 -0.33 3.60 -17.53
N ALA A 725 0.47 4.64 -17.26
CA ALA A 725 0.39 5.46 -16.06
C ALA A 725 -0.98 6.12 -15.89
N ASN A 726 -1.55 6.66 -16.96
CA ASN A 726 -2.83 7.38 -16.92
C ASN A 726 -4.06 6.45 -16.98
N HIS A 727 -3.88 5.13 -17.02
CA HIS A 727 -5.00 4.20 -17.12
C HIS A 727 -5.54 3.82 -15.72
N ASN A 728 -6.78 4.17 -15.40
CA ASN A 728 -7.37 3.96 -14.05
C ASN A 728 -7.47 2.49 -13.61
N VAL A 729 -7.60 1.56 -14.56
CA VAL A 729 -7.74 0.12 -14.24
C VAL A 729 -6.41 -0.55 -13.91
N ILE A 730 -5.28 -0.04 -14.42
CA ILE A 730 -3.97 -0.65 -14.16
C ILE A 730 -3.62 -0.44 -12.69
N GLN A 731 -3.36 -1.52 -11.96
CA GLN A 731 -3.16 -1.49 -10.51
C GLN A 731 -1.69 -1.34 -10.12
N ALA A 732 -0.79 -1.82 -10.97
CA ALA A 732 0.64 -1.66 -10.75
C ALA A 732 1.41 -1.55 -12.07
N ILE A 733 2.55 -0.86 -11.98
CA ILE A 733 3.49 -0.70 -13.09
C ILE A 733 4.86 -1.18 -12.64
N TRP A 734 5.41 -2.13 -13.39
CA TRP A 734 6.82 -2.51 -13.29
C TRP A 734 7.56 -1.86 -14.43
N TYR A 735 8.65 -1.17 -14.13
CA TYR A 735 9.33 -0.32 -15.11
C TYR A 735 10.83 -0.50 -15.04
N TRP A 736 11.41 -0.89 -16.17
CA TRP A 736 12.83 -0.78 -16.46
C TRP A 736 13.01 0.22 -17.60
N GLY A 737 13.74 1.29 -17.35
CA GLY A 737 13.97 2.31 -18.35
C GLY A 737 14.67 3.55 -17.79
N SER A 738 14.38 4.71 -18.34
CA SER A 738 15.10 5.95 -18.04
C SER A 738 14.77 6.51 -16.65
N GLN A 739 15.69 7.33 -16.12
CA GLN A 739 15.47 8.10 -14.90
C GLN A 739 14.26 9.05 -15.04
N GLU A 740 14.08 9.62 -16.24
CA GLU A 740 12.93 10.48 -16.57
C GLU A 740 11.62 9.69 -16.46
N GLY A 741 11.55 8.48 -17.00
CA GLY A 741 10.37 7.61 -16.89
C GLY A 741 10.08 7.17 -15.46
N CYS A 742 11.12 6.87 -14.67
CA CYS A 742 10.95 6.59 -13.23
C CYS A 742 10.35 7.79 -12.49
N GLN A 743 10.89 9.00 -12.72
CA GLN A 743 10.38 10.23 -12.13
C GLN A 743 8.95 10.53 -12.57
N TYR A 744 8.65 10.37 -13.87
CA TYR A 744 7.31 10.53 -14.42
C TYR A 744 6.31 9.60 -13.71
N LEU A 745 6.64 8.32 -13.56
CA LEU A 745 5.77 7.35 -12.90
C LEU A 745 5.55 7.69 -11.42
N GLN A 746 6.59 8.09 -10.68
CA GLN A 746 6.46 8.52 -9.29
C GLN A 746 5.54 9.74 -9.14
N TYR A 747 5.63 10.70 -10.07
CA TYR A 747 4.81 11.91 -10.06
C TYR A 747 3.36 11.63 -10.46
N THR A 748 3.14 10.88 -11.55
CA THR A 748 1.82 10.70 -12.15
C THR A 748 1.00 9.62 -11.47
N CYS A 749 1.60 8.51 -11.02
CA CYS A 749 0.87 7.36 -10.47
C CYS A 749 0.47 7.52 -8.99
N CYS A 750 0.34 8.76 -8.52
CA CYS A 750 -0.29 9.07 -7.24
C CYS A 750 -1.82 9.20 -7.37
N ASN A 751 -2.32 9.55 -8.55
CA ASN A 751 -3.75 9.64 -8.84
C ASN A 751 -4.01 9.38 -10.35
N PRO A 752 -4.51 8.19 -10.72
CA PRO A 752 -4.85 7.06 -9.86
C PRO A 752 -3.60 6.48 -9.16
N LEU A 753 -3.75 6.10 -7.88
CA LEU A 753 -2.68 5.47 -7.13
C LEU A 753 -2.34 4.10 -7.74
N LYS A 754 -1.05 3.84 -7.99
CA LYS A 754 -0.56 2.52 -8.45
C LYS A 754 0.60 2.03 -7.60
N SER A 755 0.74 0.71 -7.51
CA SER A 755 1.97 0.12 -6.99
C SER A 755 3.07 0.23 -8.05
N LEU A 756 4.25 0.70 -7.65
CA LEU A 756 5.35 0.95 -8.57
C LEU A 756 6.55 0.10 -8.20
N TRP A 757 7.10 -0.60 -9.18
CA TRP A 757 8.39 -1.29 -9.06
C TRP A 757 9.33 -0.75 -10.14
N LEU A 758 10.20 0.18 -9.75
CA LEU A 758 10.96 1.01 -10.66
C LEU A 758 12.44 0.67 -10.60
N HIS A 759 13.05 0.47 -11.76
CA HIS A 759 14.47 0.26 -11.95
C HIS A 759 14.97 1.21 -13.05
N CYS A 760 15.92 2.07 -12.71
CA CYS A 760 16.57 2.94 -13.67
C CYS A 760 17.68 2.16 -14.39
N GLU A 761 17.60 2.06 -15.71
CA GLU A 761 18.69 1.61 -16.57
C GLU A 761 19.63 2.80 -16.83
N VAL A 762 20.94 2.56 -16.81
CA VAL A 762 21.96 3.56 -17.15
C VAL A 762 22.46 3.23 -18.55
N GLU A 763 22.33 4.15 -19.50
CA GLU A 763 22.77 3.95 -20.88
C GLU A 763 24.27 4.33 -21.04
N GLY A 764 25.09 3.46 -21.67
CA GLY A 764 26.41 3.84 -22.25
C GLY A 764 27.68 3.57 -21.41
N GLU A 765 28.82 4.18 -21.81
CA GLU A 765 30.19 3.97 -21.26
C GLU A 765 30.35 4.22 -19.74
N GLU A 766 29.37 4.82 -19.08
CA GLU A 766 29.34 4.95 -17.61
C GLU A 766 29.01 3.63 -16.89
N GLU A 767 28.54 2.60 -17.61
CA GLU A 767 28.33 1.23 -17.11
C GLU A 767 29.59 0.63 -16.47
N GLY A 768 30.77 0.94 -17.02
CA GLY A 768 32.05 0.46 -16.50
C GLY A 768 32.55 1.20 -15.26
N LYS A 769 32.09 2.43 -15.01
CA LYS A 769 32.57 3.29 -13.91
C LYS A 769 31.72 3.22 -12.64
N ARG A 770 30.41 2.94 -12.76
CA ARG A 770 29.51 2.77 -11.61
C ARG A 770 29.31 1.32 -11.15
N GLY A 771 29.96 0.35 -11.82
CA GLY A 771 29.73 -1.08 -11.60
C GLY A 771 28.30 -1.44 -11.98
N GLY A 772 28.08 -1.75 -13.27
CA GLY A 772 26.78 -2.03 -13.88
C GLY A 772 25.68 -2.49 -12.91
N GLY A 773 24.89 -1.54 -12.41
CA GLY A 773 23.85 -1.74 -11.40
C GLY A 773 22.57 -2.36 -11.95
N GLY A 774 22.64 -3.03 -13.10
CA GLY A 774 21.53 -3.74 -13.71
C GLY A 774 21.33 -5.11 -13.06
N ARG A 775 20.08 -5.48 -12.79
CA ARG A 775 19.69 -6.80 -12.29
C ARG A 775 20.30 -7.90 -13.15
N ASP A 776 20.96 -8.88 -12.52
CA ASP A 776 21.44 -10.06 -13.22
C ASP A 776 20.30 -11.07 -13.37
N TRP A 777 19.67 -11.05 -14.55
CA TRP A 777 18.56 -11.94 -14.89
C TRP A 777 18.96 -13.42 -14.95
N ALA A 778 20.24 -13.73 -15.13
CA ALA A 778 20.73 -15.11 -15.22
C ALA A 778 20.71 -15.84 -13.88
N LEU A 779 20.73 -15.12 -12.76
CA LEU A 779 20.63 -15.73 -11.44
C LEU A 779 19.19 -16.17 -11.15
N SER A 780 18.96 -17.47 -11.01
CA SER A 780 17.73 -18.01 -10.39
C SER A 780 18.04 -18.31 -8.93
N HIS A 781 17.75 -17.36 -8.03
CA HIS A 781 17.87 -17.57 -6.58
C HIS A 781 16.52 -17.30 -5.91
N ARG A 782 16.25 -18.03 -4.83
CA ARG A 782 14.95 -18.00 -4.13
C ARG A 782 14.47 -16.58 -3.77
N PRO A 783 15.28 -15.68 -3.18
CA PRO A 783 14.86 -14.31 -2.89
C PRO A 783 14.40 -13.50 -4.10
N LEU A 784 14.94 -13.75 -5.29
CA LEU A 784 14.56 -13.05 -6.52
C LEU A 784 13.16 -13.43 -6.98
N LEU A 785 12.88 -14.74 -6.98
CA LEU A 785 11.54 -15.25 -7.31
C LEU A 785 10.53 -14.79 -6.26
N GLU A 786 10.90 -14.85 -4.98
CA GLU A 786 10.05 -14.36 -3.90
C GLU A 786 9.77 -12.85 -4.02
N GLU A 787 10.77 -12.02 -4.34
CA GLU A 787 10.58 -10.60 -4.59
C GLU A 787 9.60 -10.37 -5.75
N MET A 788 9.83 -11.00 -6.90
CA MET A 788 8.95 -10.87 -8.08
C MET A 788 7.51 -11.30 -7.77
N TRP A 789 7.35 -12.40 -7.04
CA TRP A 789 6.04 -12.90 -6.64
C TRP A 789 5.35 -11.92 -5.69
N ARG A 790 6.05 -11.42 -4.67
CA ARG A 790 5.53 -10.41 -3.73
C ARG A 790 5.14 -9.12 -4.45
N GLN A 791 5.88 -8.68 -5.46
CA GLN A 791 5.52 -7.53 -6.29
C GLN A 791 4.30 -7.77 -7.19
N ALA A 792 3.85 -9.02 -7.34
CA ALA A 792 2.69 -9.42 -8.12
C ALA A 792 1.44 -9.71 -7.27
N THR A 793 1.55 -9.60 -5.94
CA THR A 793 0.48 -9.95 -5.01
C THR A 793 0.26 -8.87 -3.95
N HIS A 794 -0.97 -8.70 -3.50
CA HIS A 794 -1.27 -8.06 -2.22
C HIS A 794 -1.80 -9.10 -1.24
N TRP A 795 -1.83 -8.74 0.04
CA TRP A 795 -2.30 -9.63 1.10
C TRP A 795 -3.70 -9.23 1.55
N LYS A 796 -4.52 -10.23 1.81
CA LYS A 796 -5.83 -10.06 2.43
C LYS A 796 -5.88 -10.85 3.72
N SER A 797 -6.18 -10.17 4.82
CA SER A 797 -6.52 -10.83 6.08
C SER A 797 -8.01 -11.14 6.12
N VAL A 798 -8.37 -12.39 6.43
CA VAL A 798 -9.75 -12.80 6.70
C VAL A 798 -9.83 -13.32 8.12
N TRP A 799 -10.62 -12.65 8.95
CA TRP A 799 -10.87 -13.08 10.32
C TRP A 799 -12.22 -13.77 10.44
N ILE A 800 -12.25 -14.92 11.10
CA ILE A 800 -13.45 -15.72 11.32
C ILE A 800 -13.50 -16.13 12.79
N PRO A 801 -14.65 -15.99 13.47
CA PRO A 801 -14.78 -16.47 14.84
C PRO A 801 -14.71 -18.00 14.85
N THR A 802 -13.85 -18.53 15.70
CA THR A 802 -13.69 -19.97 15.94
C THR A 802 -13.53 -20.18 17.43
N ALA A 803 -14.14 -21.26 17.95
CA ALA A 803 -14.13 -21.60 19.37
C ALA A 803 -12.74 -21.99 19.89
#